data_AF-A0A972K3H1-F1
#
_entry.id   AF-A0A972K3H1-F1
#
_cell.length_a   1.000
_cell.length_b   1.000
_cell.length_c   1.000
_cell.angle_alpha   90.00
_cell.angle_beta   90.00
_cell.angle_gamma   90.00
#
_symmetry.space_group_name_H-M   'P 1'
#
loop_
_entity.id
_entity.type
_entity.pdbx_description
1 polymer ?
#
loop_
_entity_poly.entity_id
_entity_poly.type
_entity_poly.pdbx_seq_one_letter_code
_entity_poly.pdbx_strand_id
1 'polypeptide(L)'
;MKGTSPMVRSHLFKLLLLAMMVTLLIQPGAAWAGTSTLIPDSEMEKAIRDQLKKQTGELTIEDLAPLTSLYAYKGYTIKNLAGIQFAKKLNWLVLSGNQISDVYPISSLNQLFVLDLSNNEIKDVRPLKNLERVKTLFISRNPLSDATPLWSLTSLQDLFLNQTEVKSIAGISSLQRLTFLDLSDNAIGDMQEINKITGLRSLFVSNTGLSDLSLLSNLKELRKLGLNGNKIQDIKVLSSLVHLQEVNLKKNPLQKESKKIIQDLIERGVKVEFDQELFPDIVSAIPVFIDDGKLSFEQPPINVNGSVLVPFRTVFEKLGIAVNWNEDTQEVSGRSKQVDIKLTIGQKSALVNGDNTELSEEPRIINGITFVPLRFIGEASGKEVHWNQANASVQITTKSDSSQGKLYDDKGHFLAYNGGLAEGKQQGQGTSYYPNGDIFYEGQWDQGQIHGRGKQYDSNGKLHMEGEFKNGLLDGQGKYIYISGERMEGLFAKGKLNGAGKLYNAKGRLVYVGDFVNNSLHGKGSIYYDDGSSYSGDFVQNKKQGYGRVRYTNGVQFEGKIDDQYIVEGKYFIGDSYLWYEGTYRNNNFHEGTMYYSNGAKYVGSFQDKGFLEGKFTDFTGKELVNTKNGTGFHFYPNGDWYEGELVNGEIHGKGSYYSPNEGKTTGSFEHSELQGHVQMYSPKGELEFEGEYRNNKRNGPGKDYGKGGSLRYEGSYKDGKRSGSGKEYDSKNKLTYEGEYADGTWEGQGTQYRDGVPIYSGEFQNRKYHGKGKLFYYNGDRYEGEFKEDEFGSVGTFFNASGAKLKNGIEQGEGVYHKADGSIYKGEFEKGVMQGNGELYRANSSLSYRGQFVGGKPQGQGMSYDFKGVKYYEGTYNDGYMQKGKEFNKEGHVIYEGSFDYGDRSGQGRQYTDKGRLLYEGEFEEGDFQGKGTLYYSDGIVYAGIFDYGDFGQTGLFTDANGSVVQVNQTLTGSGKFYQTDGRIYEGELKEGKPEGQGKLFDGDGKLEYTGLFKNGYRANWED
;
A
#
# COMPACT_ATOMS: atom_id res chain seq x y z
N MET A 1 -58.35 -37.23 48.56
CA MET A 1 -57.05 -36.64 48.94
C MET A 1 -55.94 -37.45 48.30
N LYS A 2 -54.93 -36.74 47.80
CA LYS A 2 -53.69 -37.20 47.15
C LYS A 2 -53.85 -37.73 45.72
N GLY A 3 -53.48 -36.85 44.79
CA GLY A 3 -53.54 -37.05 43.36
C GLY A 3 -52.29 -37.73 42.79
N THR A 4 -52.54 -38.50 41.74
CA THR A 4 -51.56 -39.00 40.77
C THR A 4 -52.32 -39.13 39.45
N SER A 5 -51.75 -38.68 38.34
CA SER A 5 -52.28 -38.96 37.00
C SER A 5 -51.12 -39.32 36.07
N PRO A 6 -51.26 -40.42 35.33
CA PRO A 6 -50.57 -40.58 34.07
C PRO A 6 -51.52 -40.75 32.87
N MET A 7 -51.04 -40.20 31.76
CA MET A 7 -51.08 -40.66 30.37
C MET A 7 -52.28 -41.45 29.85
N VAL A 8 -52.85 -40.94 28.75
CA VAL A 8 -53.62 -41.73 27.78
C VAL A 8 -53.09 -41.44 26.37
N ARG A 9 -52.78 -42.54 25.67
CA ARG A 9 -52.72 -42.68 24.20
C ARG A 9 -54.11 -43.11 23.71
N SER A 10 -54.54 -42.62 22.55
CA SER A 10 -55.33 -43.46 21.65
C SER A 10 -55.08 -43.10 20.18
N HIS A 11 -55.00 -44.14 19.36
CA HIS A 11 -55.26 -44.11 17.92
C HIS A 11 -56.75 -44.35 17.69
N LEU A 12 -57.34 -43.85 16.59
CA LEU A 12 -57.92 -44.64 15.47
C LEU A 12 -58.88 -43.79 14.60
N PHE A 13 -58.78 -44.04 13.28
CA PHE A 13 -59.85 -44.17 12.28
C PHE A 13 -60.15 -43.09 11.21
N LYS A 14 -60.33 -43.68 10.02
CA LYS A 14 -60.54 -43.19 8.65
C LYS A 14 -61.97 -42.69 8.43
N LEU A 15 -62.19 -41.73 7.52
CA LEU A 15 -62.79 -41.93 6.18
C LEU A 15 -62.97 -40.59 5.41
N LEU A 16 -63.11 -40.72 4.09
CA LEU A 16 -63.19 -39.70 3.05
C LEU A 16 -64.43 -38.77 3.10
N LEU A 17 -64.25 -37.63 2.40
CA LEU A 17 -65.17 -36.89 1.52
C LEU A 17 -66.00 -35.69 2.06
N LEU A 18 -65.79 -34.58 1.34
CA LEU A 18 -66.74 -33.55 0.89
C LEU A 18 -66.80 -32.19 1.63
N ALA A 19 -66.51 -31.15 0.82
CA ALA A 19 -67.04 -29.78 0.81
C ALA A 19 -66.94 -28.87 2.06
N MET A 20 -66.05 -27.87 1.92
CA MET A 20 -66.28 -26.42 1.98
C MET A 20 -67.05 -25.79 3.16
N MET A 21 -66.34 -24.86 3.82
CA MET A 21 -66.77 -23.70 4.63
C MET A 21 -67.55 -23.96 5.93
N VAL A 22 -66.96 -23.56 7.07
CA VAL A 22 -67.42 -22.48 7.97
C VAL A 22 -66.65 -22.54 9.30
N THR A 23 -65.92 -21.44 9.56
CA THR A 23 -65.50 -20.81 10.85
C THR A 23 -64.76 -21.57 11.96
N LEU A 24 -63.61 -20.94 12.35
CA LEU A 24 -63.06 -20.68 13.70
C LEU A 24 -63.13 -21.82 14.75
N LEU A 25 -62.07 -22.29 15.40
CA LEU A 25 -60.81 -21.69 15.85
C LEU A 25 -59.84 -22.84 16.19
N ILE A 26 -58.61 -22.86 15.64
CA ILE A 26 -57.46 -23.54 16.26
C ILE A 26 -56.22 -22.63 16.09
N GLN A 27 -55.41 -22.62 17.14
CA GLN A 27 -54.30 -21.76 17.55
C GLN A 27 -53.24 -21.33 16.50
N PRO A 28 -52.45 -20.27 16.81
CA PRO A 28 -51.48 -19.67 15.89
C PRO A 28 -50.26 -20.57 15.69
N GLY A 29 -50.12 -21.10 14.48
CA GLY A 29 -48.84 -21.54 13.95
C GLY A 29 -48.18 -20.37 13.24
N ALA A 30 -47.08 -19.86 13.81
CA ALA A 30 -46.25 -18.83 13.22
C ALA A 30 -45.79 -19.22 11.81
N ALA A 31 -46.18 -18.44 10.80
CA ALA A 31 -45.52 -18.41 9.50
C ALA A 31 -44.54 -17.23 9.50
N TRP A 32 -43.26 -17.58 9.50
CA TRP A 32 -42.12 -16.69 9.66
C TRP A 32 -41.92 -15.79 8.43
N ALA A 33 -41.80 -14.48 8.68
CA ALA A 33 -41.24 -13.53 7.73
C ALA A 33 -39.72 -13.76 7.64
N GLY A 34 -39.20 -14.11 6.47
CA GLY A 34 -37.76 -14.25 6.24
C GLY A 34 -37.13 -12.91 5.90
N THR A 35 -36.52 -12.26 6.89
CA THR A 35 -35.62 -11.11 6.71
C THR A 35 -34.28 -11.59 6.14
N SER A 36 -33.78 -10.96 5.07
CA SER A 36 -32.40 -11.17 4.61
C SER A 36 -31.42 -10.69 5.67
N THR A 37 -30.47 -11.52 6.10
CA THR A 37 -29.50 -11.22 7.16
C THR A 37 -28.22 -10.57 6.61
N LEU A 38 -27.72 -9.51 7.28
CA LEU A 38 -26.48 -8.77 6.90
C LEU A 38 -25.25 -9.68 6.79
N ILE A 39 -25.14 -10.63 7.70
CA ILE A 39 -24.16 -11.73 7.67
C ILE A 39 -24.97 -13.02 7.42
N PRO A 40 -25.03 -13.52 6.18
CA PRO A 40 -25.87 -14.68 5.84
C PRO A 40 -25.31 -16.01 6.34
N ASP A 41 -23.99 -16.07 6.60
CA ASP A 41 -23.35 -17.25 7.19
C ASP A 41 -23.47 -17.20 8.72
N SER A 42 -24.22 -18.14 9.29
CA SER A 42 -24.49 -18.15 10.74
C SER A 42 -23.25 -18.34 11.59
N GLU A 43 -22.24 -19.07 11.11
CA GLU A 43 -20.98 -19.25 11.83
C GLU A 43 -20.12 -17.99 11.75
N MET A 44 -20.16 -17.28 10.61
CA MET A 44 -19.52 -15.99 10.48
C MET A 44 -20.18 -14.94 11.37
N GLU A 45 -21.52 -14.91 11.38
CA GLU A 45 -22.29 -14.02 12.24
C GLU A 45 -21.92 -14.24 13.70
N LYS A 46 -21.89 -15.50 14.13
CA LYS A 46 -21.47 -15.90 15.48
C LYS A 46 -20.04 -15.46 15.81
N ALA A 47 -19.09 -15.67 14.89
CA ALA A 47 -17.70 -15.22 15.10
C ALA A 47 -17.61 -13.71 15.30
N ILE A 48 -18.37 -12.93 14.52
CA ILE A 48 -18.44 -11.47 14.66
C ILE A 48 -19.09 -11.09 16.01
N ARG A 49 -20.17 -11.77 16.42
CA ARG A 49 -20.83 -11.53 17.70
C ARG A 49 -19.92 -11.80 18.89
N ASP A 50 -19.16 -12.89 18.84
CA ASP A 50 -18.19 -13.25 19.87
C ASP A 50 -17.10 -12.18 19.98
N GLN A 51 -16.61 -11.70 18.83
CA GLN A 51 -15.59 -10.65 18.74
C GLN A 51 -16.09 -9.29 19.25
N LEU A 52 -17.34 -8.93 18.95
CA LEU A 52 -17.99 -7.69 19.40
C LEU A 52 -18.55 -7.80 20.82
N LYS A 53 -18.56 -9.00 21.41
CA LYS A 53 -19.24 -9.33 22.68
C LYS A 53 -20.75 -8.97 22.65
N LYS A 54 -21.40 -9.16 21.50
CA LYS A 54 -22.81 -8.81 21.24
C LYS A 54 -23.65 -10.04 20.89
N GLN A 55 -24.09 -10.77 21.92
CA GLN A 55 -24.77 -12.07 21.78
C GLN A 55 -26.25 -11.98 21.36
N THR A 56 -26.88 -10.80 21.47
CA THR A 56 -28.29 -10.60 21.14
C THR A 56 -28.50 -9.32 20.32
N GLY A 57 -29.67 -9.19 19.70
CA GLY A 57 -30.01 -8.07 18.81
C GLY A 57 -29.42 -8.23 17.40
N GLU A 58 -29.93 -7.45 16.46
CA GLU A 58 -29.44 -7.44 15.08
C GLU A 58 -28.01 -6.87 15.00
N LEU A 59 -27.17 -7.45 14.13
CA LEU A 59 -25.88 -6.86 13.77
C LEU A 59 -26.11 -5.83 12.67
N THR A 60 -25.67 -4.60 12.88
CA THR A 60 -25.73 -3.53 11.88
C THR A 60 -24.36 -3.23 11.27
N ILE A 61 -24.34 -2.42 10.21
CA ILE A 61 -23.09 -1.93 9.61
C ILE A 61 -22.29 -1.10 10.63
N GLU A 62 -22.95 -0.33 11.48
CA GLU A 62 -22.32 0.47 12.53
C GLU A 62 -21.62 -0.41 13.58
N ASP A 63 -22.16 -1.59 13.89
CA ASP A 63 -21.51 -2.55 14.79
C ASP A 63 -20.19 -3.08 14.20
N LEU A 64 -20.12 -3.24 12.87
CA LEU A 64 -18.96 -3.76 12.13
C LEU A 64 -17.89 -2.68 11.87
N ALA A 65 -18.29 -1.42 11.71
CA ALA A 65 -17.41 -0.31 11.36
C ALA A 65 -16.17 -0.10 12.27
N PRO A 66 -16.22 -0.32 13.61
CA PRO A 66 -15.04 -0.19 14.48
C PRO A 66 -14.15 -1.44 14.52
N LEU A 67 -14.53 -2.55 13.88
CA LEU A 67 -13.80 -3.81 13.98
C LEU A 67 -12.41 -3.71 13.34
N THR A 68 -11.36 -3.95 14.14
CA THR A 68 -9.96 -3.89 13.70
C THR A 68 -9.28 -5.26 13.60
N SER A 69 -9.87 -6.27 14.24
CA SER A 69 -9.41 -7.65 14.15
C SER A 69 -10.58 -8.64 14.24
N LEU A 70 -10.51 -9.73 13.49
CA LEU A 70 -11.42 -10.87 13.61
C LEU A 70 -10.63 -12.18 13.61
N TYR A 71 -10.88 -13.01 14.63
CA TYR A 71 -10.24 -14.30 14.81
C TYR A 71 -11.28 -15.43 14.82
N ALA A 72 -11.45 -16.11 13.69
CA ALA A 72 -12.42 -17.18 13.50
C ALA A 72 -11.74 -18.49 13.03
N TYR A 73 -10.72 -18.95 13.76
CA TYR A 73 -9.87 -20.09 13.36
C TYR A 73 -10.07 -21.38 14.15
N LYS A 74 -10.97 -21.38 15.15
CA LYS A 74 -11.27 -22.54 16.00
C LYS A 74 -12.75 -22.64 16.31
N GLY A 75 -13.38 -23.74 15.89
CA GLY A 75 -14.76 -24.06 16.24
C GLY A 75 -15.83 -23.44 15.35
N TYR A 76 -15.44 -22.89 14.19
CA TYR A 76 -16.34 -22.37 13.17
C TYR A 76 -16.25 -23.20 11.89
N THR A 77 -17.28 -23.14 11.05
CA THR A 77 -17.31 -23.75 9.72
C THR A 77 -17.82 -22.75 8.68
N ILE A 78 -17.17 -21.59 8.61
CA ILE A 78 -17.58 -20.46 7.75
C ILE A 78 -17.42 -20.86 6.29
N LYS A 79 -18.41 -20.55 5.46
CA LYS A 79 -18.40 -20.80 4.01
C LYS A 79 -18.46 -19.50 3.21
N ASN A 80 -19.19 -18.52 3.70
CA ASN A 80 -19.46 -17.29 2.98
C ASN A 80 -19.00 -16.08 3.81
N LEU A 81 -18.19 -15.22 3.18
CA LEU A 81 -17.64 -14.03 3.80
C LEU A 81 -18.52 -12.78 3.65
N ALA A 82 -19.67 -12.89 3.01
CA ALA A 82 -20.57 -11.77 2.78
C ALA A 82 -20.92 -11.04 4.09
N GLY A 83 -20.82 -9.71 4.03
CA GLY A 83 -21.04 -8.81 5.14
C GLY A 83 -19.74 -8.32 5.80
N ILE A 84 -18.62 -9.03 5.68
CA ILE A 84 -17.34 -8.56 6.24
C ILE A 84 -16.76 -7.34 5.51
N GLN A 85 -17.18 -7.09 4.26
CA GLN A 85 -16.76 -5.91 3.49
C GLN A 85 -17.07 -4.57 4.20
N PHE A 86 -18.00 -4.58 5.15
CA PHE A 86 -18.39 -3.41 5.92
C PHE A 86 -17.41 -3.10 7.07
N ALA A 87 -16.59 -4.06 7.50
CA ALA A 87 -15.57 -3.90 8.54
C ALA A 87 -14.28 -3.26 7.99
N LYS A 88 -14.38 -2.05 7.42
CA LYS A 88 -13.31 -1.36 6.66
C LYS A 88 -12.03 -1.03 7.45
N LYS A 89 -12.06 -1.15 8.78
CA LYS A 89 -10.91 -0.89 9.67
C LYS A 89 -10.15 -2.16 10.06
N LEU A 90 -10.47 -3.31 9.48
CA LEU A 90 -9.78 -4.57 9.75
C LEU A 90 -8.31 -4.50 9.33
N ASN A 91 -7.44 -4.80 10.28
CA ASN A 91 -5.99 -4.92 10.10
C ASN A 91 -5.52 -6.37 10.26
N TRP A 92 -6.22 -7.17 11.08
CA TRP A 92 -5.96 -8.60 11.29
C TRP A 92 -7.21 -9.42 10.97
N LEU A 93 -7.10 -10.33 10.01
CA LEU A 93 -8.19 -11.24 9.66
C LEU A 93 -7.67 -12.68 9.65
N VAL A 94 -8.10 -13.48 10.62
CA VAL A 94 -7.67 -14.87 10.80
C VAL A 94 -8.86 -15.79 10.65
N LEU A 95 -8.93 -16.49 9.52
CA LEU A 95 -10.04 -17.33 9.08
C LEU A 95 -9.58 -18.76 8.75
N SER A 96 -8.47 -19.20 9.31
CA SER A 96 -7.92 -20.52 9.02
C SER A 96 -8.81 -21.66 9.51
N GLY A 97 -8.88 -22.76 8.74
CA GLY A 97 -9.64 -23.95 9.14
C GLY A 97 -11.15 -23.84 8.98
N ASN A 98 -11.61 -23.11 7.96
CA ASN A 98 -13.01 -22.99 7.58
C ASN A 98 -13.28 -23.71 6.24
N GLN A 99 -14.41 -23.41 5.59
CA GLN A 99 -14.86 -23.98 4.31
C GLN A 99 -15.07 -22.87 3.27
N ILE A 100 -14.22 -21.83 3.31
CA ILE A 100 -14.33 -20.66 2.44
C ILE A 100 -13.78 -21.00 1.06
N SER A 101 -14.54 -20.70 0.01
CA SER A 101 -14.08 -20.83 -1.39
C SER A 101 -14.04 -19.49 -2.14
N ASP A 102 -14.89 -18.53 -1.75
CA ASP A 102 -14.95 -17.19 -2.34
C ASP A 102 -14.40 -16.13 -1.37
N VAL A 103 -13.34 -15.46 -1.80
CA VAL A 103 -12.68 -14.37 -1.05
C VAL A 103 -13.02 -12.98 -1.61
N TYR A 104 -13.93 -12.86 -2.57
CA TYR A 104 -14.34 -11.56 -3.10
C TYR A 104 -14.83 -10.57 -2.03
N PRO A 105 -15.58 -10.97 -0.98
CA PRO A 105 -16.04 -10.03 0.04
C PRO A 105 -14.92 -9.30 0.80
N ILE A 106 -13.69 -9.82 0.83
CA ILE A 106 -12.56 -9.15 1.51
C ILE A 106 -11.71 -8.28 0.57
N SER A 107 -12.04 -8.23 -0.73
CA SER A 107 -11.25 -7.54 -1.77
C SER A 107 -11.10 -6.03 -1.58
N SER A 108 -11.96 -5.40 -0.77
CA SER A 108 -11.96 -3.96 -0.50
C SER A 108 -11.40 -3.57 0.88
N LEU A 109 -10.92 -4.56 1.66
CA LEU A 109 -10.41 -4.35 3.01
C LEU A 109 -8.94 -3.90 3.00
N ASN A 110 -8.69 -2.73 2.40
CA ASN A 110 -7.34 -2.26 2.07
C ASN A 110 -6.47 -1.88 3.30
N GLN A 111 -7.00 -1.99 4.53
CA GLN A 111 -6.25 -1.79 5.77
C GLN A 111 -5.60 -3.08 6.31
N LEU A 112 -5.90 -4.24 5.72
CA LEU A 112 -5.37 -5.53 6.15
C LEU A 112 -3.84 -5.55 6.13
N PHE A 113 -3.27 -6.02 7.24
CA PHE A 113 -1.84 -6.14 7.48
C PHE A 113 -1.43 -7.61 7.64
N VAL A 114 -2.26 -8.39 8.35
CA VAL A 114 -2.16 -9.86 8.44
C VAL A 114 -3.45 -10.49 7.94
N LEU A 115 -3.31 -11.44 7.03
CA LEU A 115 -4.41 -12.22 6.48
C LEU A 115 -4.07 -13.71 6.57
N ASP A 116 -4.85 -14.47 7.33
CA ASP A 116 -4.75 -15.93 7.38
C ASP A 116 -6.03 -16.57 6.83
N LEU A 117 -5.87 -17.25 5.70
CA LEU A 117 -6.88 -17.98 4.94
C LEU A 117 -6.52 -19.46 4.82
N SER A 118 -5.57 -19.95 5.62
CA SER A 118 -5.06 -21.32 5.49
C SER A 118 -6.13 -22.37 5.75
N ASN A 119 -6.02 -23.54 5.13
CA ASN A 119 -6.92 -24.66 5.37
C ASN A 119 -8.39 -24.29 5.08
N ASN A 120 -8.65 -23.90 3.84
CA ASN A 120 -9.96 -23.54 3.29
C ASN A 120 -10.13 -24.22 1.90
N GLU A 121 -11.11 -23.81 1.11
CA GLU A 121 -11.43 -24.35 -0.22
C GLU A 121 -11.16 -23.32 -1.35
N ILE A 122 -10.20 -22.41 -1.15
CA ILE A 122 -9.92 -21.30 -2.06
C ILE A 122 -9.16 -21.77 -3.29
N LYS A 123 -9.70 -21.47 -4.47
CA LYS A 123 -9.06 -21.75 -5.77
C LYS A 123 -8.60 -20.49 -6.49
N ASP A 124 -9.19 -19.36 -6.15
CA ASP A 124 -9.07 -18.09 -6.87
C ASP A 124 -8.70 -16.97 -5.90
N VAL A 125 -7.51 -16.41 -6.09
CA VAL A 125 -6.95 -15.34 -5.25
C VAL A 125 -6.93 -13.98 -5.93
N ARG A 126 -7.48 -13.87 -7.15
CA ARG A 126 -7.60 -12.58 -7.86
C ARG A 126 -8.24 -11.46 -7.04
N PRO A 127 -9.27 -11.73 -6.21
CA PRO A 127 -9.86 -10.65 -5.41
C PRO A 127 -8.90 -10.06 -4.37
N LEU A 128 -7.79 -10.73 -4.05
CA LEU A 128 -6.81 -10.26 -3.07
C LEU A 128 -5.83 -9.25 -3.65
N LYS A 129 -5.74 -9.10 -4.98
CA LYS A 129 -4.65 -8.37 -5.66
C LYS A 129 -4.45 -6.90 -5.23
N ASN A 130 -5.50 -6.27 -4.70
CA ASN A 130 -5.51 -4.86 -4.28
C ASN A 130 -5.27 -4.67 -2.77
N LEU A 131 -4.96 -5.73 -2.03
CA LEU A 131 -4.69 -5.65 -0.59
C LEU A 131 -3.24 -5.21 -0.30
N GLU A 132 -2.86 -4.06 -0.85
CA GLU A 132 -1.48 -3.56 -0.95
C GLU A 132 -0.73 -3.40 0.39
N ARG A 133 -1.44 -3.40 1.53
CA ARG A 133 -0.85 -3.24 2.87
C ARG A 133 -0.54 -4.56 3.57
N VAL A 134 -0.94 -5.70 3.00
CA VAL A 134 -0.70 -7.02 3.60
C VAL A 134 0.80 -7.29 3.64
N LYS A 135 1.32 -7.61 4.82
CA LYS A 135 2.72 -7.99 5.04
C LYS A 135 2.89 -9.47 5.30
N THR A 136 1.91 -10.10 5.93
CA THR A 136 1.94 -11.52 6.25
C THR A 136 0.68 -12.16 5.70
N LEU A 137 0.87 -13.11 4.77
CA LEU A 137 -0.20 -13.88 4.16
C LEU A 137 -0.01 -15.36 4.43
N PHE A 138 -0.99 -15.98 5.08
CA PHE A 138 -1.10 -17.42 5.20
C PHE A 138 -2.24 -17.90 4.30
N ILE A 139 -1.92 -18.73 3.31
CA ILE A 139 -2.92 -19.29 2.38
C ILE A 139 -2.70 -20.78 2.10
N SER A 140 -1.83 -21.40 2.89
CA SER A 140 -1.49 -22.82 2.85
C SER A 140 -2.73 -23.73 2.89
N ARG A 141 -2.64 -24.94 2.33
CA ARG A 141 -3.75 -25.93 2.37
C ARG A 141 -5.03 -25.40 1.74
N ASN A 142 -4.93 -24.92 0.51
CA ASN A 142 -6.04 -24.49 -0.34
C ASN A 142 -5.85 -25.05 -1.75
N PRO A 143 -6.89 -25.45 -2.50
CA PRO A 143 -6.73 -25.96 -3.87
C PRO A 143 -6.42 -24.86 -4.92
N LEU A 144 -5.33 -24.11 -4.72
CA LEU A 144 -4.92 -22.92 -5.47
C LEU A 144 -3.85 -23.24 -6.52
N SER A 145 -4.25 -23.47 -7.78
CA SER A 145 -3.29 -23.77 -8.85
C SER A 145 -2.56 -22.54 -9.41
N ASP A 146 -3.19 -21.36 -9.39
CA ASP A 146 -2.65 -20.10 -9.90
C ASP A 146 -2.51 -19.07 -8.76
N ALA A 147 -1.26 -18.82 -8.34
CA ALA A 147 -0.92 -17.84 -7.32
C ALA A 147 -0.50 -16.47 -7.88
N THR A 148 -0.49 -16.29 -9.21
CA THR A 148 0.02 -15.09 -9.90
C THR A 148 -0.57 -13.78 -9.36
N PRO A 149 -1.88 -13.68 -9.04
CA PRO A 149 -2.44 -12.46 -8.50
C PRO A 149 -1.88 -12.03 -7.14
N LEU A 150 -1.18 -12.91 -6.41
CA LEU A 150 -0.54 -12.56 -5.13
C LEU A 150 0.76 -11.77 -5.33
N TRP A 151 1.35 -11.79 -6.54
CA TRP A 151 2.60 -11.10 -6.84
C TRP A 151 2.45 -9.57 -6.91
N SER A 152 1.22 -9.05 -6.99
CA SER A 152 0.95 -7.61 -6.88
C SER A 152 1.07 -7.09 -5.43
N LEU A 153 1.12 -7.98 -4.44
CA LEU A 153 1.19 -7.63 -3.02
C LEU A 153 2.63 -7.30 -2.60
N THR A 154 3.23 -6.30 -3.24
CA THR A 154 4.66 -5.94 -3.12
C THR A 154 5.11 -5.53 -1.70
N SER A 155 4.16 -5.30 -0.78
CA SER A 155 4.42 -5.10 0.65
C SER A 155 4.70 -6.39 1.43
N LEU A 156 4.46 -7.57 0.85
CA LEU A 156 4.63 -8.86 1.51
C LEU A 156 6.07 -9.06 2.03
N GLN A 157 6.15 -9.54 3.28
CA GLN A 157 7.37 -9.93 3.96
C GLN A 157 7.40 -11.43 4.24
N ASP A 158 6.23 -11.99 4.58
CA ASP A 158 6.07 -13.40 4.90
C ASP A 158 4.93 -14.01 4.10
N LEU A 159 5.24 -15.05 3.33
CA LEU A 159 4.27 -15.78 2.52
C LEU A 159 4.32 -17.27 2.82
N PHE A 160 3.18 -17.81 3.30
CA PHE A 160 2.98 -19.24 3.53
C PHE A 160 2.01 -19.77 2.48
N LEU A 161 2.55 -20.56 1.56
CA LEU A 161 1.87 -21.07 0.36
C LEU A 161 2.02 -22.60 0.25
N ASN A 162 2.32 -23.30 1.34
CA ASN A 162 2.55 -24.74 1.31
C ASN A 162 1.24 -25.53 1.14
N GLN A 163 1.30 -26.68 0.46
CA GLN A 163 0.13 -27.54 0.18
C GLN A 163 -0.99 -26.80 -0.57
N THR A 164 -0.66 -26.04 -1.61
CA THR A 164 -1.64 -25.26 -2.38
C THR A 164 -1.92 -25.76 -3.80
N GLU A 165 -1.19 -26.76 -4.29
CA GLU A 165 -1.23 -27.25 -5.69
C GLU A 165 -0.64 -26.27 -6.73
N VAL A 166 0.09 -25.23 -6.29
CA VAL A 166 0.76 -24.28 -7.17
C VAL A 166 1.84 -24.99 -8.00
N LYS A 167 1.86 -24.71 -9.31
CA LYS A 167 2.81 -25.32 -10.27
C LYS A 167 3.85 -24.36 -10.82
N SER A 168 3.56 -23.06 -10.77
CA SER A 168 4.42 -21.99 -11.28
C SER A 168 4.51 -20.85 -10.28
N ILE A 169 5.68 -20.22 -10.23
CA ILE A 169 5.95 -19.01 -9.45
C ILE A 169 6.51 -17.90 -10.34
N ALA A 170 6.23 -17.96 -11.65
CA ALA A 170 6.60 -16.89 -12.57
C ALA A 170 6.08 -15.53 -12.07
N GLY A 171 6.94 -14.51 -12.05
CA GLY A 171 6.61 -13.18 -11.54
C GLY A 171 6.75 -12.98 -10.03
N ILE A 172 7.02 -14.03 -9.23
CA ILE A 172 7.20 -13.90 -7.77
C ILE A 172 8.33 -12.93 -7.37
N SER A 173 9.27 -12.69 -8.27
CA SER A 173 10.37 -11.74 -8.08
C SER A 173 9.91 -10.29 -7.92
N SER A 174 8.66 -9.93 -8.23
CA SER A 174 8.09 -8.62 -7.87
C SER A 174 8.08 -8.38 -6.35
N LEU A 175 8.05 -9.46 -5.55
CA LEU A 175 7.94 -9.41 -4.09
C LEU A 175 9.30 -9.19 -3.41
N GLN A 176 9.98 -8.10 -3.76
CA GLN A 176 11.33 -7.75 -3.32
C GLN A 176 11.49 -7.55 -1.80
N ARG A 177 10.37 -7.49 -1.05
CA ARG A 177 10.37 -7.32 0.42
C ARG A 177 10.26 -8.64 1.18
N LEU A 178 10.12 -9.78 0.49
CA LEU A 178 10.00 -11.08 1.13
C LEU A 178 11.26 -11.43 1.92
N THR A 179 11.06 -11.87 3.15
CA THR A 179 12.08 -12.42 4.04
C THR A 179 11.81 -13.88 4.41
N PHE A 180 10.54 -14.31 4.33
CA PHE A 180 10.10 -15.68 4.58
C PHE A 180 9.21 -16.17 3.44
N LEU A 181 9.53 -17.36 2.90
CA LEU A 181 8.73 -18.02 1.87
C LEU A 181 8.64 -19.53 2.16
N ASP A 182 7.41 -20.05 2.25
CA ASP A 182 7.14 -21.49 2.31
C ASP A 182 6.30 -21.93 1.11
N LEU A 183 6.91 -22.75 0.26
CA LEU A 183 6.34 -23.36 -0.95
C LEU A 183 6.24 -24.88 -0.81
N SER A 184 6.44 -25.44 0.38
CA SER A 184 6.52 -26.88 0.60
C SER A 184 5.26 -27.62 0.10
N ASP A 185 5.42 -28.88 -0.31
CA ASP A 185 4.36 -29.76 -0.79
C ASP A 185 3.60 -29.21 -2.02
N ASN A 186 4.29 -28.47 -2.88
CA ASN A 186 3.78 -28.04 -4.19
C ASN A 186 4.69 -28.59 -5.30
N ALA A 187 4.11 -29.18 -6.35
CA ALA A 187 4.86 -29.71 -7.49
C ALA A 187 5.31 -28.60 -8.46
N ILE A 188 6.14 -27.68 -7.96
CA ILE A 188 6.62 -26.52 -8.70
C ILE A 188 7.77 -26.97 -9.60
N GLY A 189 7.60 -26.74 -10.91
CA GLY A 189 8.60 -27.14 -11.90
C GLY A 189 9.81 -26.22 -11.92
N ASP A 190 9.64 -25.03 -12.49
CA ASP A 190 10.69 -24.01 -12.55
C ASP A 190 10.66 -23.11 -11.31
N MET A 191 11.81 -22.93 -10.68
CA MET A 191 12.02 -22.12 -9.48
C MET A 191 13.08 -21.02 -9.69
N GLN A 192 13.54 -20.76 -10.91
CA GLN A 192 14.65 -19.83 -11.16
C GLN A 192 14.38 -18.41 -10.64
N GLU A 193 13.14 -17.92 -10.73
CA GLU A 193 12.76 -16.58 -10.24
C GLU A 193 13.08 -16.34 -8.76
N ILE A 194 13.15 -17.39 -7.93
CA ILE A 194 13.52 -17.29 -6.52
C ILE A 194 14.91 -16.64 -6.35
N ASN A 195 15.84 -16.87 -7.30
CA ASN A 195 17.19 -16.33 -7.24
C ASN A 195 17.25 -14.79 -7.28
N LYS A 196 16.16 -14.12 -7.69
CA LYS A 196 16.04 -12.67 -7.78
C LYS A 196 15.57 -12.02 -6.47
N ILE A 197 15.05 -12.81 -5.52
CA ILE A 197 14.55 -12.33 -4.21
C ILE A 197 15.70 -12.36 -3.19
N THR A 198 16.72 -11.54 -3.43
CA THR A 198 18.01 -11.61 -2.71
C THR A 198 17.93 -11.34 -1.20
N GLY A 199 16.86 -10.69 -0.72
CA GLY A 199 16.60 -10.42 0.69
C GLY A 199 16.04 -11.59 1.50
N LEU A 200 15.79 -12.75 0.86
CA LEU A 200 15.15 -13.90 1.50
C LEU A 200 16.04 -14.51 2.60
N ARG A 201 15.48 -14.67 3.80
CA ARG A 201 16.18 -15.21 4.99
C ARG A 201 15.78 -16.63 5.31
N SER A 202 14.53 -17.01 5.03
CA SER A 202 14.00 -18.35 5.24
C SER A 202 13.27 -18.85 4.01
N LEU A 203 13.66 -20.03 3.52
CA LEU A 203 13.04 -20.67 2.37
C LEU A 203 12.71 -22.12 2.71
N PHE A 204 11.44 -22.51 2.52
CA PHE A 204 10.98 -23.88 2.68
C PHE A 204 10.38 -24.36 1.36
N VAL A 205 10.98 -25.41 0.78
CA VAL A 205 10.61 -26.00 -0.52
C VAL A 205 10.60 -27.53 -0.41
N SER A 206 10.15 -28.03 0.72
CA SER A 206 10.12 -29.47 1.00
C SER A 206 9.12 -30.18 0.09
N ASN A 207 9.39 -31.41 -0.35
CA ASN A 207 8.49 -32.20 -1.21
C ASN A 207 8.00 -31.47 -2.47
N THR A 208 8.85 -30.67 -3.11
CA THR A 208 8.50 -29.92 -4.33
C THR A 208 8.96 -30.58 -5.63
N GLY A 209 9.82 -31.59 -5.52
CA GLY A 209 10.43 -32.26 -6.67
C GLY A 209 11.74 -31.60 -7.14
N LEU A 210 12.24 -30.61 -6.39
CA LEU A 210 13.47 -29.89 -6.66
C LEU A 210 14.66 -30.86 -6.81
N SER A 211 15.51 -30.65 -7.81
CA SER A 211 16.71 -31.45 -8.05
C SER A 211 17.98 -30.60 -8.19
N ASP A 212 17.85 -29.39 -8.73
CA ASP A 212 18.95 -28.44 -8.91
C ASP A 212 18.84 -27.29 -7.90
N LEU A 213 19.93 -27.07 -7.15
CA LEU A 213 20.02 -26.00 -6.16
C LEU A 213 20.75 -24.74 -6.69
N SER A 214 21.10 -24.68 -7.97
CA SER A 214 21.78 -23.52 -8.59
C SER A 214 21.06 -22.19 -8.33
N LEU A 215 19.74 -22.21 -8.23
CA LEU A 215 18.88 -21.06 -7.90
C LEU A 215 19.22 -20.40 -6.55
N LEU A 216 19.83 -21.13 -5.62
CA LEU A 216 20.20 -20.59 -4.30
C LEU A 216 21.48 -19.75 -4.34
N SER A 217 22.24 -19.77 -5.44
CA SER A 217 23.57 -19.17 -5.53
C SER A 217 23.60 -17.68 -5.17
N ASN A 218 22.55 -16.93 -5.49
CA ASN A 218 22.42 -15.49 -5.23
C ASN A 218 21.76 -15.14 -3.88
N LEU A 219 21.20 -16.13 -3.17
CA LEU A 219 20.45 -15.91 -1.93
C LEU A 219 21.37 -15.89 -0.70
N LYS A 220 22.27 -14.90 -0.65
CA LYS A 220 23.32 -14.83 0.36
C LYS A 220 22.81 -14.60 1.78
N GLU A 221 21.63 -14.01 1.93
CA GLU A 221 20.98 -13.74 3.22
C GLU A 221 20.26 -14.94 3.85
N LEU A 222 20.25 -16.10 3.18
CA LEU A 222 19.58 -17.31 3.68
C LEU A 222 20.19 -17.80 4.99
N ARG A 223 19.32 -17.99 5.99
CA ARG A 223 19.64 -18.51 7.32
C ARG A 223 18.98 -19.85 7.58
N LYS A 224 17.76 -20.06 7.09
CA LYS A 224 17.00 -21.33 7.28
C LYS A 224 16.52 -21.88 5.95
N LEU A 225 16.75 -23.17 5.74
CA LEU A 225 16.47 -23.82 4.47
C LEU A 225 15.83 -25.21 4.66
N GLY A 226 14.57 -25.37 4.26
CA GLY A 226 13.87 -26.65 4.26
C GLY A 226 13.87 -27.29 2.88
N LEU A 227 14.60 -28.40 2.71
CA LEU A 227 14.78 -29.11 1.42
C LEU A 227 14.34 -30.58 1.47
N ASN A 228 13.70 -31.02 2.55
CA ASN A 228 13.44 -32.45 2.75
C ASN A 228 12.45 -33.03 1.71
N GLY A 229 12.67 -34.29 1.32
CA GLY A 229 11.76 -35.02 0.43
C GLY A 229 11.78 -34.58 -1.03
N ASN A 230 12.94 -34.12 -1.51
CA ASN A 230 13.16 -33.69 -2.89
C ASN A 230 14.00 -34.72 -3.67
N LYS A 231 14.46 -34.34 -4.86
CA LYS A 231 15.29 -35.17 -5.76
C LYS A 231 16.72 -34.63 -5.84
N ILE A 232 17.19 -33.99 -4.77
CA ILE A 232 18.48 -33.31 -4.72
C ILE A 232 19.59 -34.37 -4.58
N GLN A 233 20.58 -34.29 -5.47
CA GLN A 233 21.77 -35.14 -5.42
C GLN A 233 23.01 -34.32 -5.03
N ASP A 234 23.20 -33.18 -5.69
CA ASP A 234 24.30 -32.24 -5.46
C ASP A 234 23.87 -31.08 -4.55
N ILE A 235 24.67 -30.83 -3.50
CA ILE A 235 24.46 -29.77 -2.51
C ILE A 235 25.63 -28.78 -2.45
N LYS A 236 26.54 -28.78 -3.42
CA LYS A 236 27.74 -27.94 -3.44
C LYS A 236 27.46 -26.46 -3.25
N VAL A 237 26.31 -25.98 -3.75
CA VAL A 237 25.90 -24.57 -3.60
C VAL A 237 25.78 -24.13 -2.14
N LEU A 238 25.45 -25.05 -1.22
CA LEU A 238 25.26 -24.74 0.21
C LEU A 238 26.55 -24.24 0.86
N SER A 239 27.72 -24.67 0.36
CA SER A 239 29.01 -24.15 0.82
C SER A 239 29.17 -22.65 0.57
N SER A 240 28.46 -22.09 -0.40
CA SER A 240 28.48 -20.66 -0.74
C SER A 240 27.51 -19.79 0.06
N LEU A 241 26.64 -20.41 0.88
CA LEU A 241 25.66 -19.72 1.73
C LEU A 241 26.30 -19.47 3.09
N VAL A 242 26.98 -18.33 3.23
CA VAL A 242 27.82 -18.03 4.41
C VAL A 242 27.02 -17.78 5.68
N HIS A 243 25.78 -17.28 5.57
CA HIS A 243 24.88 -16.98 6.69
C HIS A 243 23.94 -18.14 7.07
N LEU A 244 24.06 -19.30 6.41
CA LEU A 244 23.20 -20.46 6.67
C LEU A 244 23.39 -20.96 8.12
N GLN A 245 22.28 -21.12 8.84
CA GLN A 245 22.24 -21.55 10.24
C GLN A 245 21.58 -22.92 10.38
N GLU A 246 20.57 -23.22 9.56
CA GLU A 246 19.82 -24.47 9.59
C GLU A 246 19.46 -24.94 8.18
N VAL A 247 19.67 -26.23 7.91
CA VAL A 247 19.25 -26.88 6.67
C VAL A 247 18.73 -28.29 6.91
N ASN A 248 17.59 -28.62 6.29
CA ASN A 248 17.01 -29.97 6.32
C ASN A 248 17.06 -30.64 4.95
N LEU A 249 17.89 -31.67 4.82
CA LEU A 249 18.18 -32.45 3.62
C LEU A 249 17.59 -33.87 3.66
N LYS A 250 16.86 -34.26 4.71
CA LYS A 250 16.29 -35.62 4.83
C LYS A 250 15.48 -36.03 3.60
N LYS A 251 15.44 -37.33 3.31
CA LYS A 251 14.69 -37.91 2.18
C LYS A 251 15.10 -37.34 0.82
N ASN A 252 16.40 -37.13 0.61
CA ASN A 252 16.97 -36.78 -0.69
C ASN A 252 17.98 -37.84 -1.14
N PRO A 253 18.06 -38.14 -2.45
CA PRO A 253 19.04 -39.09 -3.00
C PRO A 253 20.45 -38.47 -3.08
N LEU A 254 21.03 -38.06 -1.94
CA LEU A 254 22.31 -37.37 -1.89
C LEU A 254 23.47 -38.23 -2.43
N GLN A 255 24.33 -37.63 -3.26
CA GLN A 255 25.51 -38.32 -3.81
C GLN A 255 26.62 -38.48 -2.76
N LYS A 256 27.59 -39.37 -3.01
CA LYS A 256 28.67 -39.67 -2.07
C LYS A 256 29.51 -38.45 -1.70
N GLU A 257 29.69 -37.53 -2.64
CA GLU A 257 30.43 -36.28 -2.51
C GLU A 257 29.76 -35.31 -1.51
N SER A 258 28.45 -35.45 -1.28
CA SER A 258 27.68 -34.67 -0.32
C SER A 258 28.16 -34.89 1.12
N LYS A 259 28.79 -36.04 1.43
CA LYS A 259 29.38 -36.35 2.74
C LYS A 259 30.31 -35.22 3.21
N LYS A 260 31.23 -34.79 2.34
CA LYS A 260 32.21 -33.75 2.68
C LYS A 260 31.52 -32.40 2.90
N ILE A 261 30.55 -32.05 2.07
CA ILE A 261 29.82 -30.78 2.20
C ILE A 261 28.99 -30.73 3.48
N ILE A 262 28.28 -31.82 3.82
CA ILE A 262 27.55 -31.94 5.09
C ILE A 262 28.51 -31.80 6.27
N GLN A 263 29.65 -32.49 6.22
CA GLN A 263 30.67 -32.38 7.25
C GLN A 263 31.21 -30.95 7.37
N ASP A 264 31.56 -30.29 6.27
CA ASP A 264 32.01 -28.89 6.24
C ASP A 264 30.94 -27.93 6.81
N LEU A 265 29.65 -28.16 6.55
CA LEU A 265 28.54 -27.36 7.08
C LEU A 265 28.37 -27.55 8.59
N ILE A 266 28.42 -28.79 9.09
CA ILE A 266 28.42 -29.09 10.53
C ILE A 266 29.66 -28.48 11.19
N GLU A 267 30.81 -28.58 10.54
CA GLU A 267 32.06 -27.94 10.95
C GLU A 267 31.98 -26.40 10.90
N ARG A 268 31.06 -25.80 10.14
CA ARG A 268 30.76 -24.36 10.21
C ARG A 268 29.75 -23.99 11.30
N GLY A 269 29.14 -24.96 11.97
CA GLY A 269 28.12 -24.73 13.00
C GLY A 269 26.69 -24.63 12.48
N VAL A 270 26.47 -25.05 11.22
CA VAL A 270 25.12 -25.16 10.66
C VAL A 270 24.43 -26.39 11.25
N LYS A 271 23.19 -26.24 11.70
CA LYS A 271 22.33 -27.38 12.04
C LYS A 271 21.92 -28.09 10.75
N VAL A 272 22.46 -29.28 10.49
CA VAL A 272 22.16 -30.08 9.28
C VAL A 272 21.36 -31.32 9.66
N GLU A 273 20.15 -31.45 9.12
CA GLU A 273 19.37 -32.68 9.20
C GLU A 273 19.50 -33.47 7.89
N PHE A 274 19.89 -34.75 7.94
CA PHE A 274 20.01 -35.62 6.77
C PHE A 274 19.72 -37.08 7.15
N ASP A 275 19.58 -37.96 6.15
CA ASP A 275 19.37 -39.40 6.41
C ASP A 275 20.70 -40.05 6.81
N GLN A 276 20.89 -40.28 8.10
CA GLN A 276 22.14 -40.77 8.70
C GLN A 276 22.65 -42.06 8.05
N GLU A 277 21.74 -42.92 7.57
CA GLU A 277 22.06 -44.19 6.91
C GLU A 277 22.89 -44.02 5.63
N LEU A 278 22.79 -42.87 4.95
CA LEU A 278 23.57 -42.57 3.75
C LEU A 278 25.05 -42.33 4.10
N PHE A 279 25.32 -41.77 5.28
CA PHE A 279 26.65 -41.40 5.74
C PHE A 279 26.84 -41.76 7.22
N PRO A 280 26.88 -43.06 7.59
CA PRO A 280 26.90 -43.50 8.98
C PRO A 280 28.11 -42.98 9.77
N ASP A 281 29.22 -42.71 9.08
CA ASP A 281 30.45 -42.17 9.68
C ASP A 281 30.36 -40.68 10.03
N ILE A 282 29.35 -39.94 9.54
CA ILE A 282 29.11 -38.55 9.96
C ILE A 282 28.49 -38.59 11.35
N VAL A 283 29.31 -38.80 12.38
CA VAL A 283 28.90 -38.55 13.75
C VAL A 283 28.65 -37.06 13.87
N SER A 284 27.51 -36.63 14.41
CA SER A 284 27.26 -35.23 14.73
C SER A 284 28.40 -34.74 15.62
N ALA A 285 29.36 -34.05 15.00
CA ALA A 285 30.59 -33.68 15.66
C ALA A 285 30.22 -32.66 16.72
N ILE A 286 30.47 -32.99 17.99
CA ILE A 286 30.26 -32.06 19.09
C ILE A 286 31.21 -30.89 18.83
N PRO A 287 30.70 -29.69 18.48
CA PRO A 287 31.58 -28.59 18.14
C PRO A 287 32.35 -28.21 19.39
N VAL A 288 33.67 -28.15 19.30
CA VAL A 288 34.54 -27.69 20.40
C VAL A 288 35.16 -26.37 20.01
N PHE A 289 34.98 -25.36 20.86
CA PHE A 289 35.56 -24.04 20.68
C PHE A 289 36.62 -23.83 21.77
N ILE A 290 37.81 -23.35 21.40
CA ILE A 290 38.80 -22.81 22.34
C ILE A 290 39.03 -21.36 21.98
N ASP A 291 38.72 -20.42 22.89
CA ASP A 291 38.91 -18.98 22.69
C ASP A 291 38.35 -18.52 21.33
N ASP A 292 37.12 -18.96 21.04
CA ASP A 292 36.34 -18.73 19.81
C ASP A 292 36.86 -19.39 18.53
N GLY A 293 38.00 -20.07 18.59
CA GLY A 293 38.49 -20.94 17.53
C GLY A 293 37.79 -22.28 17.58
N LYS A 294 36.91 -22.56 16.62
CA LYS A 294 36.42 -23.93 16.44
C LYS A 294 37.59 -24.85 16.12
N LEU A 295 37.74 -25.89 16.93
CA LEU A 295 38.72 -26.93 16.69
C LEU A 295 38.23 -27.85 15.57
N SER A 296 39.10 -28.06 14.59
CA SER A 296 38.96 -29.15 13.62
C SER A 296 39.80 -30.32 14.10
N PHE A 297 39.20 -31.50 14.11
CA PHE A 297 39.83 -32.70 14.63
C PHE A 297 40.01 -33.70 13.50
N GLU A 298 41.11 -34.46 13.55
CA GLU A 298 41.36 -35.57 12.62
C GLU A 298 40.26 -36.64 12.71
N GLN A 299 39.64 -36.80 13.88
CA GLN A 299 38.41 -37.56 14.09
C GLN A 299 37.45 -36.78 15.00
N PRO A 300 36.13 -36.82 14.76
CA PRO A 300 35.17 -36.01 15.49
C PRO A 300 35.17 -36.34 17.00
N PRO A 301 34.98 -35.34 17.88
CA PRO A 301 34.75 -35.59 19.29
C PRO A 301 33.54 -36.49 19.50
N ILE A 302 33.61 -37.36 20.52
CA ILE A 302 32.54 -38.31 20.85
C ILE A 302 32.04 -38.06 22.27
N ASN A 303 30.76 -38.30 22.52
CA ASN A 303 30.21 -38.31 23.88
C ASN A 303 30.13 -39.76 24.37
N VAL A 304 30.78 -40.08 25.47
CA VAL A 304 30.71 -41.37 26.15
C VAL A 304 30.23 -41.13 27.57
N ASN A 305 29.06 -41.66 27.92
CA ASN A 305 28.45 -41.55 29.26
C ASN A 305 28.34 -40.11 29.81
N GLY A 306 28.12 -39.12 28.95
CA GLY A 306 28.05 -37.70 29.33
C GLY A 306 29.39 -36.97 29.33
N SER A 307 30.51 -37.68 29.08
CA SER A 307 31.84 -37.10 28.92
C SER A 307 32.20 -36.95 27.44
N VAL A 308 32.55 -35.74 27.03
CA VAL A 308 33.08 -35.49 25.69
C VAL A 308 34.55 -35.88 25.63
N LEU A 309 34.88 -36.85 24.79
CA LEU A 309 36.22 -37.31 24.47
C LEU A 309 36.67 -36.71 23.14
N VAL A 310 37.93 -36.27 23.07
CA VAL A 310 38.53 -35.61 21.91
C VAL A 310 39.86 -36.26 21.53
N PRO A 311 40.28 -36.22 20.25
CA PRO A 311 41.67 -36.50 19.89
C PRO A 311 42.63 -35.59 20.67
N PHE A 312 43.57 -36.20 21.40
CA PHE A 312 44.37 -35.48 22.41
C PHE A 312 45.29 -34.41 21.79
N ARG A 313 45.91 -34.70 20.65
CA ARG A 313 46.94 -33.85 20.04
C ARG A 313 46.42 -32.44 19.73
N THR A 314 45.29 -32.35 19.01
CA THR A 314 44.68 -31.07 18.59
C THR A 314 44.37 -30.15 19.77
N VAL A 315 43.82 -30.70 20.86
CA VAL A 315 43.43 -29.90 22.03
C VAL A 315 44.65 -29.45 22.80
N PHE A 316 45.60 -30.34 23.08
CA PHE A 316 46.80 -29.98 23.84
C PHE A 316 47.65 -28.96 23.09
N GLU A 317 47.84 -29.12 21.78
CA GLU A 317 48.56 -28.15 20.94
C GLU A 317 47.88 -26.78 20.97
N LYS A 318 46.55 -26.72 20.84
CA LYS A 318 45.81 -25.45 20.89
C LYS A 318 45.88 -24.79 22.28
N LEU A 319 45.98 -25.59 23.33
CA LEU A 319 46.18 -25.13 24.71
C LEU A 319 47.65 -24.80 25.04
N GLY A 320 48.58 -24.94 24.10
CA GLY A 320 50.01 -24.66 24.31
C GLY A 320 50.72 -25.68 25.20
N ILE A 321 50.23 -26.92 25.24
CA ILE A 321 50.79 -28.03 26.02
C ILE A 321 51.56 -28.96 25.07
N ALA A 322 52.87 -29.11 25.29
CA ALA A 322 53.71 -29.99 24.48
C ALA A 322 53.40 -31.45 24.81
N VAL A 323 53.01 -32.24 23.80
CA VAL A 323 52.57 -33.62 23.97
C VAL A 323 53.64 -34.65 23.64
N ASN A 324 53.64 -35.74 24.38
CA ASN A 324 54.41 -36.94 24.10
C ASN A 324 53.56 -38.19 24.33
N TRP A 325 53.65 -39.14 23.40
CA TRP A 325 52.98 -40.44 23.47
C TRP A 325 54.04 -41.53 23.70
N ASN A 326 53.87 -42.32 24.75
CA ASN A 326 54.72 -43.48 25.04
C ASN A 326 53.95 -44.77 24.72
N GLU A 327 54.41 -45.48 23.69
CA GLU A 327 53.78 -46.71 23.20
C GLU A 327 53.93 -47.88 24.18
N ASP A 328 55.08 -48.02 24.85
CA ASP A 328 55.36 -49.14 25.77
C ASP A 328 54.48 -49.07 27.04
N THR A 329 54.22 -47.86 27.52
CA THR A 329 53.45 -47.62 28.75
C THR A 329 52.00 -47.22 28.48
N GLN A 330 51.62 -47.04 27.21
CA GLN A 330 50.32 -46.49 26.81
C GLN A 330 50.00 -45.17 27.55
N GLU A 331 51.00 -44.31 27.69
CA GLU A 331 50.89 -43.04 28.43
C GLU A 331 50.89 -41.85 27.47
N VAL A 332 49.86 -41.01 27.56
CA VAL A 332 49.87 -39.65 27.01
C VAL A 332 50.38 -38.72 28.09
N SER A 333 51.46 -38.00 27.80
CA SER A 333 51.98 -36.95 28.65
C SER A 333 51.90 -35.60 27.94
N GLY A 334 51.57 -34.54 28.68
CA GLY A 334 51.50 -33.19 28.17
C GLY A 334 52.09 -32.20 29.14
N ARG A 335 53.10 -31.43 28.71
CA ARG A 335 53.79 -30.48 29.57
C ARG A 335 53.80 -29.08 28.97
N SER A 336 53.43 -28.09 29.76
CA SER A 336 53.63 -26.66 29.48
C SER A 336 54.40 -26.01 30.63
N LYS A 337 54.57 -24.68 30.59
CA LYS A 337 55.14 -23.93 31.73
C LYS A 337 54.23 -23.94 32.97
N GLN A 338 52.95 -24.29 32.82
CA GLN A 338 51.92 -24.14 33.84
C GLN A 338 51.31 -25.48 34.30
N VAL A 339 51.40 -26.53 33.47
CA VAL A 339 50.81 -27.84 33.78
C VAL A 339 51.66 -29.00 33.25
N ASP A 340 51.78 -30.08 34.02
CA ASP A 340 52.35 -31.38 33.63
C ASP A 340 51.27 -32.45 33.83
N ILE A 341 50.76 -33.02 32.73
CA ILE A 341 49.66 -33.99 32.71
C ILE A 341 50.20 -35.34 32.27
N LYS A 342 49.84 -36.43 32.97
CA LYS A 342 50.05 -37.82 32.53
C LYS A 342 48.75 -38.62 32.61
N LEU A 343 48.42 -39.29 31.52
CA LEU A 343 47.20 -40.06 31.31
C LEU A 343 47.58 -41.44 30.79
N THR A 344 47.08 -42.50 31.42
CA THR A 344 47.28 -43.87 30.96
C THR A 344 46.00 -44.37 30.29
N ILE A 345 46.12 -44.99 29.12
CA ILE A 345 44.97 -45.58 28.41
C ILE A 345 44.30 -46.65 29.29
N GLY A 346 42.96 -46.60 29.37
CA GLY A 346 42.15 -47.54 30.15
C GLY A 346 42.15 -47.31 31.67
N GLN A 347 42.67 -46.17 32.14
CA GLN A 347 42.60 -45.79 33.56
C GLN A 347 41.74 -44.55 33.76
N LYS A 348 40.89 -44.53 34.78
CA LYS A 348 40.08 -43.35 35.18
C LYS A 348 40.83 -42.41 36.12
N SER A 349 42.16 -42.42 36.08
CA SER A 349 43.03 -41.58 36.90
C SER A 349 44.14 -40.98 36.05
N ALA A 350 44.49 -39.73 36.34
CA ALA A 350 45.58 -39.00 35.71
C ALA A 350 46.45 -38.31 36.76
N LEU A 351 47.72 -38.05 36.44
CA LEU A 351 48.58 -37.19 37.25
C LEU A 351 48.57 -35.79 36.68
N VAL A 352 48.29 -34.79 37.51
CA VAL A 352 48.39 -33.36 37.16
C VAL A 352 49.37 -32.73 38.14
N ASN A 353 50.51 -32.26 37.66
CA ASN A 353 51.60 -31.71 38.46
C ASN A 353 52.10 -32.66 39.58
N GLY A 354 51.91 -33.97 39.41
CA GLY A 354 52.27 -35.01 40.37
C GLY A 354 51.12 -35.49 41.26
N ASP A 355 49.97 -34.79 41.27
CA ASP A 355 48.80 -35.15 42.07
C ASP A 355 47.84 -36.04 41.29
N ASN A 356 47.28 -37.06 41.97
CA ASN A 356 46.32 -37.98 41.36
C ASN A 356 44.93 -37.33 41.24
N THR A 357 44.41 -37.27 40.02
CA THR A 357 43.12 -36.67 39.66
C THR A 357 42.23 -37.71 39.00
N GLU A 358 40.97 -37.81 39.45
CA GLU A 358 39.97 -38.70 38.86
C GLU A 358 39.44 -38.14 37.54
N LEU A 359 39.27 -39.00 36.53
CA LEU A 359 38.76 -38.64 35.22
C LEU A 359 37.27 -38.98 35.10
N SER A 360 36.51 -38.11 34.45
CA SER A 360 35.09 -38.34 34.17
C SER A 360 34.86 -39.53 33.23
N GLU A 361 35.83 -39.85 32.37
CA GLU A 361 35.90 -41.09 31.60
C GLU A 361 37.35 -41.52 31.35
N GLU A 362 37.57 -42.80 31.05
CA GLU A 362 38.90 -43.33 30.74
C GLU A 362 39.38 -42.91 29.32
N PRO A 363 40.67 -42.52 29.17
CA PRO A 363 41.29 -42.35 27.86
C PRO A 363 41.32 -43.66 27.08
N ARG A 364 41.11 -43.61 25.77
CA ARG A 364 41.00 -44.81 24.91
C ARG A 364 41.52 -44.57 23.50
N ILE A 365 41.91 -45.64 22.83
CA ILE A 365 42.31 -45.58 21.41
C ILE A 365 41.11 -45.98 20.54
N ILE A 366 40.79 -45.14 19.56
CA ILE A 366 39.73 -45.38 18.58
C ILE A 366 40.31 -45.16 17.20
N ASN A 367 40.25 -46.19 16.34
CA ASN A 367 40.79 -46.15 14.98
C ASN A 367 42.23 -45.62 14.91
N GLY A 368 43.09 -46.05 15.85
CA GLY A 368 44.49 -45.63 15.92
C GLY A 368 44.75 -44.23 16.49
N ILE A 369 43.71 -43.48 16.88
CA ILE A 369 43.84 -42.16 17.51
C ILE A 369 43.50 -42.25 19.00
N THR A 370 44.30 -41.58 19.82
CA THR A 370 44.08 -41.51 21.27
C THR A 370 43.07 -40.42 21.62
N PHE A 371 42.02 -40.80 22.31
CA PHE A 371 40.95 -39.93 22.80
C PHE A 371 41.05 -39.72 24.31
N VAL A 372 40.89 -38.47 24.75
CA VAL A 372 41.00 -38.05 26.15
C VAL A 372 39.81 -37.17 26.57
N PRO A 373 39.43 -37.13 27.87
CA PRO A 373 38.29 -36.34 28.33
C PRO A 373 38.54 -34.82 28.20
N LEU A 374 37.73 -34.14 27.38
CA LEU A 374 37.93 -32.73 27.03
C LEU A 374 37.82 -31.79 28.23
N ARG A 375 36.84 -32.01 29.11
CA ARG A 375 36.62 -31.16 30.28
C ARG A 375 37.84 -31.16 31.20
N PHE A 376 38.36 -32.35 31.52
CA PHE A 376 39.58 -32.50 32.33
C PHE A 376 40.76 -31.74 31.72
N ILE A 377 40.98 -31.86 30.40
CA ILE A 377 42.08 -31.17 29.73
C ILE A 377 41.91 -29.64 29.74
N GLY A 378 40.69 -29.15 29.47
CA GLY A 378 40.38 -27.73 29.54
C GLY A 378 40.62 -27.15 30.94
N GLU A 379 40.12 -27.82 31.97
CA GLU A 379 40.26 -27.39 33.37
C GLU A 379 41.71 -27.49 33.88
N ALA A 380 42.43 -28.58 33.56
CA ALA A 380 43.84 -28.76 33.91
C ALA A 380 44.75 -27.71 33.26
N SER A 381 44.35 -27.17 32.09
CA SER A 381 45.03 -26.04 31.45
C SER A 381 44.72 -24.66 32.05
N GLY A 382 43.87 -24.60 33.08
CA GLY A 382 43.47 -23.37 33.75
C GLY A 382 42.34 -22.60 33.06
N LYS A 383 41.63 -23.22 32.11
CA LYS A 383 40.51 -22.63 31.35
C LYS A 383 39.16 -23.11 31.89
N GLU A 384 38.09 -22.40 31.53
CA GLU A 384 36.71 -22.79 31.87
C GLU A 384 36.08 -23.58 30.73
N VAL A 385 35.28 -24.61 31.06
CA VAL A 385 34.63 -25.50 30.07
C VAL A 385 33.12 -25.50 30.26
N HIS A 386 32.40 -25.01 29.26
CA HIS A 386 30.95 -24.86 29.27
C HIS A 386 30.28 -25.76 28.24
N TRP A 387 29.18 -26.42 28.62
CA TRP A 387 28.32 -27.15 27.68
C TRP A 387 27.17 -26.24 27.24
N ASN A 388 27.06 -26.00 25.93
CA ASN A 388 25.95 -25.27 25.37
C ASN A 388 24.84 -26.25 24.96
N GLN A 389 23.76 -26.27 25.75
CA GLN A 389 22.63 -27.17 25.55
C GLN A 389 21.80 -26.84 24.30
N ALA A 390 21.80 -25.58 23.83
CA ALA A 390 20.99 -25.15 22.69
C ALA A 390 21.53 -25.68 21.34
N ASN A 391 22.85 -25.87 21.24
CA ASN A 391 23.50 -26.33 20.00
C ASN A 391 24.40 -27.56 20.20
N ALA A 392 24.33 -28.21 21.36
CA ALA A 392 25.12 -29.40 21.72
C ALA A 392 26.63 -29.23 21.46
N SER A 393 27.21 -28.11 21.92
CA SER A 393 28.63 -27.78 21.76
C SER A 393 29.36 -27.58 23.09
N VAL A 394 30.70 -27.68 23.05
CA VAL A 394 31.60 -27.42 24.19
C VAL A 394 32.38 -26.13 23.91
N GLN A 395 32.34 -25.20 24.85
CA GLN A 395 33.10 -23.95 24.76
C GLN A 395 34.13 -23.90 25.89
N ILE A 396 35.40 -23.82 25.49
CA ILE A 396 36.54 -23.65 26.38
C ILE A 396 37.03 -22.22 26.25
N THR A 397 37.01 -21.48 27.35
CA THR A 397 37.41 -20.07 27.36
C THR A 397 38.58 -19.88 28.31
N THR A 398 39.58 -19.14 27.86
CA THR A 398 40.50 -18.46 28.77
C THR A 398 39.66 -17.55 29.64
N LYS A 399 39.92 -17.55 30.95
CA LYS A 399 39.38 -16.52 31.84
C LYS A 399 39.70 -15.16 31.21
N SER A 400 38.65 -14.43 30.85
CA SER A 400 38.59 -13.27 29.94
C SER A 400 39.95 -12.66 29.56
N ASP A 401 40.34 -12.77 28.29
CA ASP A 401 41.42 -11.96 27.73
C ASP A 401 40.90 -11.07 26.59
N SER A 402 40.92 -9.77 26.86
CA SER A 402 40.42 -8.63 26.09
C SER A 402 41.06 -8.40 24.70
N SER A 403 41.79 -9.37 24.15
CA SER A 403 42.75 -9.18 23.04
C SER A 403 42.28 -9.63 21.66
N GLN A 404 41.13 -10.31 21.52
CA GLN A 404 40.65 -10.87 20.23
C GLN A 404 39.59 -10.05 19.50
N GLY A 405 39.26 -8.84 19.95
CA GLY A 405 38.30 -7.99 19.25
C GLY A 405 36.82 -8.36 19.45
N LYS A 406 36.54 -9.44 20.20
CA LYS A 406 35.19 -9.93 20.46
C LYS A 406 34.81 -9.74 21.92
N LEU A 407 33.59 -9.28 22.16
CA LEU A 407 32.98 -9.24 23.49
C LEU A 407 31.70 -10.08 23.45
N TYR A 408 31.51 -10.90 24.48
CA TYR A 408 30.28 -11.66 24.72
C TYR A 408 29.51 -11.01 25.87
N ASP A 409 28.22 -11.31 26.00
CA ASP A 409 27.43 -10.86 27.14
C ASP A 409 27.98 -11.42 28.47
N ASP A 410 27.52 -10.86 29.59
CA ASP A 410 28.01 -11.17 30.96
C ASP A 410 27.87 -12.66 31.35
N LYS A 411 27.15 -13.46 30.55
CA LYS A 411 26.94 -14.90 30.74
C LYS A 411 27.62 -15.77 29.67
N GLY A 412 28.33 -15.16 28.72
CA GLY A 412 29.06 -15.85 27.65
C GLY A 412 28.18 -16.55 26.61
N HIS A 413 26.90 -16.18 26.53
CA HIS A 413 25.89 -16.85 25.72
C HIS A 413 25.88 -16.42 24.24
N PHE A 414 26.16 -15.15 23.94
CA PHE A 414 26.14 -14.64 22.57
C PHE A 414 27.11 -13.47 22.35
N LEU A 415 27.53 -13.32 21.09
CA LEU A 415 28.46 -12.29 20.65
C LEU A 415 27.79 -10.91 20.74
N ALA A 416 28.25 -10.09 21.68
CA ALA A 416 27.76 -8.72 21.87
C ALA A 416 28.48 -7.71 20.95
N TYR A 417 29.76 -7.96 20.62
CA TYR A 417 30.57 -7.09 19.78
C TYR A 417 31.64 -7.85 19.02
N ASN A 418 31.92 -7.40 17.81
CA ASN A 418 33.01 -7.86 16.96
C ASN A 418 33.68 -6.67 16.26
N GLY A 419 34.94 -6.39 16.59
CA GLY A 419 35.70 -5.26 16.03
C GLY A 419 37.05 -5.09 16.72
N GLY A 420 37.72 -3.95 16.55
CA GLY A 420 38.96 -3.70 17.30
C GLY A 420 38.67 -3.54 18.80
N LEU A 421 39.61 -3.97 19.64
CA LEU A 421 39.59 -3.68 21.08
C LEU A 421 40.88 -2.97 21.47
N ALA A 422 40.78 -1.95 22.32
CA ALA A 422 41.90 -1.30 22.98
C ALA A 422 41.59 -1.23 24.49
N GLU A 423 42.47 -1.77 25.32
CA GLU A 423 42.28 -1.86 26.78
C GLU A 423 40.94 -2.52 27.19
N GLY A 424 40.47 -3.49 26.41
CA GLY A 424 39.20 -4.18 26.64
C GLY A 424 37.93 -3.42 26.22
N LYS A 425 38.07 -2.27 25.54
CA LYS A 425 36.94 -1.49 25.01
C LYS A 425 36.92 -1.45 23.47
N GLN A 426 35.73 -1.32 22.89
CA GLN A 426 35.51 -1.25 21.44
C GLN A 426 36.32 -0.10 20.78
N GLN A 427 37.03 -0.37 19.69
CA GLN A 427 37.93 0.57 18.99
C GLN A 427 37.95 0.30 17.48
N GLY A 428 38.00 1.34 16.66
CA GLY A 428 38.04 1.21 15.19
C GLY A 428 36.72 0.73 14.59
N GLN A 429 36.74 0.08 13.44
CA GLN A 429 35.51 -0.45 12.84
C GLN A 429 35.01 -1.68 13.61
N GLY A 430 33.70 -1.76 13.84
CA GLY A 430 33.10 -2.91 14.51
C GLY A 430 31.58 -2.96 14.44
N THR A 431 31.05 -4.15 14.66
CA THR A 431 29.61 -4.43 14.68
C THR A 431 29.23 -4.94 16.06
N SER A 432 28.14 -4.39 16.60
CA SER A 432 27.55 -4.81 17.87
C SER A 432 26.16 -5.39 17.62
N TYR A 433 25.74 -6.30 18.50
CA TYR A 433 24.55 -7.10 18.31
C TYR A 433 23.64 -7.05 19.54
N TYR A 434 22.34 -7.14 19.29
CA TYR A 434 21.34 -7.45 20.30
C TYR A 434 21.44 -8.92 20.75
N PRO A 435 20.85 -9.29 21.91
CA PRO A 435 20.82 -10.68 22.39
C PRO A 435 20.22 -11.72 21.44
N ASN A 436 19.34 -11.28 20.54
CA ASN A 436 18.74 -12.12 19.51
C ASN A 436 19.64 -12.30 18.27
N GLY A 437 20.82 -11.66 18.24
CA GLY A 437 21.78 -11.70 17.14
C GLY A 437 21.55 -10.66 16.04
N ASP A 438 20.52 -9.80 16.15
CA ASP A 438 20.32 -8.69 15.22
C ASP A 438 21.35 -7.58 15.45
N ILE A 439 21.72 -6.85 14.40
CA ILE A 439 22.68 -5.76 14.49
C ILE A 439 22.06 -4.63 15.31
N PHE A 440 22.75 -4.21 16.36
CA PHE A 440 22.42 -2.98 17.10
C PHE A 440 23.07 -1.78 16.41
N TYR A 441 24.36 -1.88 16.12
CA TYR A 441 25.14 -0.83 15.47
C TYR A 441 26.27 -1.43 14.63
N GLU A 442 26.49 -0.85 13.46
CA GLU A 442 27.66 -1.09 12.61
C GLU A 442 28.34 0.24 12.28
N GLY A 443 29.66 0.33 12.47
CA GLY A 443 30.41 1.55 12.18
C GLY A 443 31.67 1.68 13.00
N GLN A 444 32.16 2.92 13.14
CA GLN A 444 33.37 3.20 13.89
C GLN A 444 33.12 3.27 15.40
N TRP A 445 34.13 2.92 16.16
CA TRP A 445 34.17 2.89 17.61
C TRP A 445 35.45 3.57 18.09
N ASP A 446 35.36 4.24 19.23
CA ASP A 446 36.51 4.84 19.91
C ASP A 446 36.32 4.69 21.42
N GLN A 447 37.23 3.98 22.09
CA GLN A 447 37.22 3.78 23.55
C GLN A 447 35.87 3.30 24.13
N GLY A 448 35.21 2.38 23.42
CA GLY A 448 33.93 1.79 23.82
C GLY A 448 32.69 2.56 23.38
N GLN A 449 32.86 3.68 22.69
CA GLN A 449 31.76 4.53 22.23
C GLN A 449 31.63 4.49 20.72
N ILE A 450 30.39 4.51 20.23
CA ILE A 450 30.06 4.70 18.82
C ILE A 450 30.66 6.04 18.33
N HIS A 451 31.39 6.00 17.23
CA HIS A 451 32.14 7.13 16.66
C HIS A 451 32.10 7.08 15.12
N GLY A 452 32.47 8.16 14.45
CA GLY A 452 32.62 8.22 12.99
C GLY A 452 31.39 7.80 12.21
N ARG A 453 31.54 7.29 10.99
CA ARG A 453 30.39 6.89 10.17
C ARG A 453 29.82 5.55 10.61
N GLY A 454 28.50 5.46 10.72
CA GLY A 454 27.82 4.21 11.06
C GLY A 454 26.31 4.22 10.85
N LYS A 455 25.69 3.10 11.20
CA LYS A 455 24.25 2.87 11.20
C LYS A 455 23.83 2.19 12.48
N GLN A 456 22.73 2.67 13.06
CA GLN A 456 22.12 2.12 14.26
C GLN A 456 20.71 1.64 13.94
N TYR A 457 20.35 0.48 14.46
CA TYR A 457 19.08 -0.19 14.22
C TYR A 457 18.31 -0.36 15.53
N ASP A 458 17.00 -0.54 15.43
CA ASP A 458 16.17 -0.98 16.54
C ASP A 458 16.20 -2.51 16.72
N SER A 459 15.59 -3.02 17.79
CA SER A 459 15.58 -4.45 18.11
C SER A 459 14.80 -5.34 17.12
N ASN A 460 14.14 -4.74 16.12
CA ASN A 460 13.48 -5.44 15.02
C ASN A 460 14.27 -5.35 13.72
N GLY A 461 15.50 -4.81 13.77
CA GLY A 461 16.38 -4.63 12.62
C GLY A 461 15.97 -3.46 11.70
N LYS A 462 15.11 -2.54 12.14
CA LYS A 462 14.77 -1.33 11.36
C LYS A 462 15.78 -0.24 11.64
N LEU A 463 16.25 0.43 10.59
CA LEU A 463 17.17 1.57 10.71
C LEU A 463 16.56 2.69 11.57
N HIS A 464 17.28 3.09 12.60
CA HIS A 464 16.90 4.13 13.56
C HIS A 464 17.73 5.40 13.35
N MET A 465 19.04 5.27 13.16
CA MET A 465 19.94 6.38 12.88
C MET A 465 21.00 5.99 11.84
N GLU A 466 21.43 6.95 11.05
CA GLU A 466 22.52 6.79 10.07
C GLU A 466 23.28 8.11 9.95
N GLY A 467 24.61 8.06 9.92
CA GLY A 467 25.41 9.27 9.72
C GLY A 467 26.77 9.23 10.39
N GLU A 468 27.33 10.42 10.61
CA GLU A 468 28.54 10.63 11.39
C GLU A 468 28.19 10.73 12.88
N PHE A 469 28.95 10.04 13.72
CA PHE A 469 28.77 9.92 15.16
C PHE A 469 30.01 10.41 15.91
N LYS A 470 29.81 10.90 17.13
CA LYS A 470 30.85 11.19 18.10
C LYS A 470 30.32 10.92 19.49
N ASN A 471 31.00 10.07 20.25
CA ASN A 471 30.63 9.71 21.62
C ASN A 471 29.20 9.17 21.75
N GLY A 472 28.76 8.32 20.81
CA GLY A 472 27.42 7.73 20.81
C GLY A 472 26.30 8.56 20.21
N LEU A 473 26.58 9.78 19.76
CA LEU A 473 25.58 10.72 19.27
C LEU A 473 25.89 11.14 17.84
N LEU A 474 24.87 11.42 17.02
CA LEU A 474 25.08 12.00 15.69
C LEU A 474 25.83 13.34 15.79
N ASP A 475 26.95 13.47 15.08
CA ASP A 475 27.84 14.64 15.06
C ASP A 475 28.50 14.72 13.67
N GLY A 476 27.90 15.51 12.77
CA GLY A 476 28.16 15.54 11.33
C GLY A 476 26.90 15.31 10.51
N GLN A 477 27.03 14.96 9.23
CA GLN A 477 25.86 14.68 8.38
C GLN A 477 25.16 13.39 8.81
N GLY A 478 23.83 13.42 8.94
CA GLY A 478 23.09 12.25 9.38
C GLY A 478 21.58 12.32 9.22
N LYS A 479 20.94 11.28 9.73
CA LYS A 479 19.53 10.96 9.60
C LYS A 479 19.05 10.26 10.87
N TYR A 480 17.91 10.71 11.37
CA TYR A 480 17.24 10.17 12.53
C TYR A 480 15.80 9.79 12.17
N ILE A 481 15.39 8.56 12.45
CA ILE A 481 14.05 8.02 12.13
C ILE A 481 13.34 7.68 13.45
N TYR A 482 12.24 8.35 13.75
CA TYR A 482 11.43 8.07 14.94
C TYR A 482 10.61 6.78 14.77
N ILE A 483 10.23 6.16 15.89
CA ILE A 483 9.36 4.97 15.90
C ILE A 483 8.01 5.27 15.22
N SER A 484 7.51 6.51 15.36
CA SER A 484 6.31 7.03 14.70
C SER A 484 6.41 7.04 13.17
N GLY A 485 7.62 6.94 12.60
CA GLY A 485 7.90 7.07 11.17
C GLY A 485 8.33 8.47 10.74
N GLU A 486 8.23 9.46 11.62
CA GLU A 486 8.78 10.81 11.39
C GLU A 486 10.30 10.74 11.23
N ARG A 487 10.88 11.71 10.52
CA ARG A 487 12.28 11.64 10.15
C ARG A 487 12.94 13.00 10.02
N MET A 488 14.14 13.13 10.55
CA MET A 488 14.98 14.32 10.45
C MET A 488 16.26 13.98 9.69
N GLU A 489 16.69 14.87 8.81
CA GLU A 489 17.90 14.72 7.98
C GLU A 489 18.68 16.04 7.96
N GLY A 490 20.01 16.01 8.07
CA GLY A 490 20.87 17.20 7.95
C GLY A 490 22.13 17.14 8.80
N LEU A 491 22.66 18.31 9.16
CA LEU A 491 23.87 18.43 9.98
C LEU A 491 23.53 18.31 11.47
N PHE A 492 24.12 17.36 12.18
CA PHE A 492 23.98 17.15 13.61
C PHE A 492 25.23 17.62 14.37
N ALA A 493 25.07 18.05 15.61
CA ALA A 493 26.14 18.27 16.57
C ALA A 493 25.68 17.77 17.95
N LYS A 494 26.44 16.87 18.58
CA LYS A 494 26.09 16.25 19.88
C LYS A 494 24.66 15.68 19.91
N GLY A 495 24.26 14.98 18.87
CA GLY A 495 22.97 14.29 18.74
C GLY A 495 21.79 15.18 18.40
N LYS A 496 22.02 16.48 18.15
CA LYS A 496 20.97 17.43 17.79
C LYS A 496 21.26 18.08 16.45
N LEU A 497 20.22 18.20 15.63
CA LEU A 497 20.27 18.89 14.35
C LEU A 497 20.67 20.36 14.58
N ASN A 498 21.72 20.79 13.90
CA ASN A 498 22.38 22.09 13.99
C ASN A 498 22.92 22.46 12.60
N GLY A 499 22.38 23.52 11.98
CA GLY A 499 22.62 23.88 10.58
C GLY A 499 21.47 23.45 9.66
N ALA A 500 21.71 23.38 8.35
CA ALA A 500 20.68 23.05 7.37
C ALA A 500 20.15 21.60 7.56
N GLY A 501 18.83 21.44 7.45
CA GLY A 501 18.17 20.15 7.55
C GLY A 501 16.73 20.11 7.04
N LYS A 502 16.13 18.93 7.13
CA LYS A 502 14.77 18.60 6.68
C LYS A 502 14.04 17.79 7.74
N LEU A 503 12.73 18.02 7.85
CA LEU A 503 11.82 17.27 8.71
C LEU A 503 10.67 16.69 7.87
N TYR A 504 10.42 15.40 8.06
CA TYR A 504 9.35 14.65 7.40
C TYR A 504 8.38 14.09 8.44
N ASN A 505 7.09 14.07 8.12
CA ASN A 505 6.09 13.41 8.96
C ASN A 505 6.11 11.87 8.79
N ALA A 506 5.30 11.16 9.57
CA ALA A 506 5.17 9.69 9.54
C ALA A 506 4.76 9.09 8.19
N LYS A 507 4.16 9.88 7.29
CA LYS A 507 3.76 9.46 5.93
C LYS A 507 4.85 9.74 4.89
N GLY A 508 6.00 10.28 5.30
CA GLY A 508 7.09 10.68 4.41
C GLY A 508 6.90 12.03 3.73
N ARG A 509 5.90 12.83 4.12
CA ARG A 509 5.71 14.19 3.57
C ARG A 509 6.67 15.17 4.24
N LEU A 510 7.32 16.02 3.45
CA LEU A 510 8.17 17.11 3.95
C LEU A 510 7.32 18.14 4.70
N VAL A 511 7.66 18.43 5.95
CA VAL A 511 6.98 19.41 6.82
C VAL A 511 7.82 20.67 7.00
N TYR A 512 9.15 20.53 7.04
CA TYR A 512 10.05 21.68 7.15
C TYR A 512 11.36 21.44 6.38
N VAL A 513 11.90 22.52 5.81
CA VAL A 513 13.27 22.60 5.29
C VAL A 513 13.88 23.94 5.68
N GLY A 514 15.09 23.95 6.23
CA GLY A 514 15.73 25.17 6.70
C GLY A 514 16.84 24.91 7.73
N ASP A 515 17.27 25.96 8.42
CA ASP A 515 18.31 25.85 9.43
C ASP A 515 17.76 25.41 10.80
N PHE A 516 18.60 24.74 11.58
CA PHE A 516 18.30 24.28 12.92
C PHE A 516 19.37 24.74 13.91
N VAL A 517 18.99 24.96 15.16
CA VAL A 517 19.89 25.05 16.30
C VAL A 517 19.34 24.16 17.40
N ASN A 518 20.09 23.11 17.78
CA ASN A 518 19.72 22.14 18.80
C ASN A 518 18.31 21.54 18.62
N ASN A 519 18.00 21.00 17.44
CA ASN A 519 16.69 20.48 17.02
C ASN A 519 15.58 21.53 16.87
N SER A 520 15.87 22.81 17.14
CA SER A 520 14.88 23.88 17.01
C SER A 520 15.04 24.61 15.68
N LEU A 521 13.94 24.95 15.02
CA LEU A 521 13.97 25.74 13.77
C LEU A 521 14.65 27.08 14.04
N HIS A 522 15.58 27.45 13.17
CA HIS A 522 16.35 28.68 13.27
C HIS A 522 16.71 29.20 11.87
N GLY A 523 17.31 30.39 11.75
CA GLY A 523 17.78 30.89 10.45
C GLY A 523 16.67 30.96 9.41
N LYS A 524 16.95 30.63 8.14
CA LYS A 524 15.94 30.66 7.08
C LYS A 524 15.32 29.28 6.89
N GLY A 525 14.00 29.23 6.69
CA GLY A 525 13.33 27.98 6.38
C GLY A 525 11.92 28.13 5.81
N SER A 526 11.32 26.99 5.52
CA SER A 526 9.96 26.87 5.02
C SER A 526 9.19 25.77 5.74
N ILE A 527 7.97 26.07 6.20
CA ILE A 527 7.02 25.11 6.78
C ILE A 527 5.91 24.83 5.75
N TYR A 528 5.53 23.56 5.63
CA TYR A 528 4.40 23.09 4.84
C TYR A 528 3.33 22.48 5.75
N TYR A 529 2.12 23.02 5.71
CA TYR A 529 1.01 22.59 6.56
C TYR A 529 0.11 21.56 5.85
N ASP A 530 -0.67 20.83 6.64
CA ASP A 530 -1.51 19.75 6.10
C ASP A 530 -2.66 20.24 5.22
N ASP A 531 -3.19 21.43 5.51
CA ASP A 531 -4.24 22.08 4.71
C ASP A 531 -3.75 22.53 3.32
N GLY A 532 -2.42 22.60 3.11
CA GLY A 532 -1.80 23.08 1.88
C GLY A 532 -1.23 24.50 1.99
N SER A 533 -1.44 25.18 3.12
CA SER A 533 -0.80 26.47 3.38
C SER A 533 0.72 26.31 3.61
N SER A 534 1.47 27.41 3.49
CA SER A 534 2.91 27.40 3.73
C SER A 534 3.41 28.73 4.28
N TYR A 535 4.54 28.66 4.98
CA TYR A 535 5.31 29.83 5.41
C TYR A 535 6.76 29.67 4.99
N SER A 536 7.40 30.76 4.54
CA SER A 536 8.84 30.81 4.25
C SER A 536 9.42 32.11 4.81
N GLY A 537 10.46 32.04 5.63
CA GLY A 537 11.05 33.23 6.28
C GLY A 537 12.08 32.88 7.34
N ASP A 538 12.43 33.86 8.19
CA ASP A 538 13.39 33.62 9.27
C ASP A 538 12.75 33.02 10.54
N PHE A 539 13.55 32.28 11.31
CA PHE A 539 13.16 31.56 12.52
C PHE A 539 14.14 31.79 13.65
N VAL A 540 13.64 31.87 14.87
CA VAL A 540 14.41 31.89 16.11
C VAL A 540 13.76 30.94 17.12
N GLN A 541 14.41 29.83 17.45
CA GLN A 541 13.94 28.87 18.46
C GLN A 541 12.51 28.36 18.23
N ASN A 542 12.25 27.83 17.03
CA ASN A 542 10.94 27.36 16.56
C ASN A 542 9.90 28.45 16.29
N LYS A 543 10.21 29.72 16.60
CA LYS A 543 9.31 30.85 16.33
C LYS A 543 9.67 31.50 15.00
N LYS A 544 8.67 31.88 14.24
CA LYS A 544 8.84 32.70 13.02
C LYS A 544 9.32 34.09 13.46
N GLN A 545 10.32 34.68 12.84
CA GLN A 545 10.85 35.98 13.27
C GLN A 545 11.47 36.68 12.06
N GLY A 546 11.25 37.97 11.85
CA GLY A 546 11.86 38.68 10.72
C GLY A 546 10.98 38.62 9.45
N TYR A 547 11.58 38.69 8.27
CA TYR A 547 10.81 38.81 7.02
C TYR A 547 10.40 37.43 6.50
N GLY A 548 9.14 37.29 6.11
CA GLY A 548 8.63 36.05 5.53
C GLY A 548 7.41 36.24 4.65
N ARG A 549 7.07 35.16 3.96
CA ARG A 549 5.89 35.01 3.10
C ARG A 549 5.00 33.92 3.67
N VAL A 550 3.71 34.19 3.76
CA VAL A 550 2.66 33.21 4.07
C VAL A 550 1.79 33.02 2.84
N ARG A 551 1.47 31.77 2.49
CA ARG A 551 0.47 31.43 1.47
C ARG A 551 -0.62 30.59 2.11
N TYR A 552 -1.86 31.05 2.01
CA TYR A 552 -3.03 30.35 2.50
C TYR A 552 -3.73 29.59 1.36
N THR A 553 -4.52 28.59 1.72
CA THR A 553 -5.21 27.69 0.78
C THR A 553 -6.35 28.38 0.01
N ASN A 554 -6.90 29.46 0.57
CA ASN A 554 -7.89 30.33 -0.07
C ASN A 554 -7.26 31.31 -1.09
N GLY A 555 -5.97 31.17 -1.40
CA GLY A 555 -5.24 32.02 -2.34
C GLY A 555 -4.74 33.33 -1.75
N VAL A 556 -5.02 33.63 -0.48
CA VAL A 556 -4.48 34.81 0.20
C VAL A 556 -2.99 34.66 0.42
N GLN A 557 -2.24 35.76 0.26
CA GLN A 557 -0.81 35.80 0.49
C GLN A 557 -0.44 36.99 1.37
N PHE A 558 0.54 36.79 2.25
CA PHE A 558 1.13 37.86 3.05
C PHE A 558 2.64 37.89 2.81
N GLU A 559 3.22 39.08 2.71
CA GLU A 559 4.66 39.30 2.60
C GLU A 559 5.10 40.42 3.53
N GLY A 560 5.95 40.12 4.52
CA GLY A 560 6.39 41.15 5.46
C GLY A 560 7.04 40.61 6.71
N LYS A 561 7.20 41.49 7.70
CA LYS A 561 7.82 41.20 8.99
C LYS A 561 6.84 40.51 9.94
N ILE A 562 7.26 39.38 10.49
CA ILE A 562 6.51 38.52 11.41
C ILE A 562 7.31 38.36 12.71
N ASP A 563 6.60 38.35 13.83
CA ASP A 563 7.06 38.02 15.17
C ASP A 563 6.17 36.90 15.73
N ASP A 564 6.58 35.68 15.47
CA ASP A 564 5.94 34.40 15.75
C ASP A 564 4.53 34.27 15.15
N GLN A 565 3.51 34.58 15.94
CA GLN A 565 2.12 34.61 15.53
C GLN A 565 1.63 36.01 15.13
N TYR A 566 2.45 37.05 15.33
CA TYR A 566 2.11 38.44 15.09
C TYR A 566 2.73 38.95 13.79
N ILE A 567 1.93 39.62 12.98
CA ILE A 567 2.37 40.41 11.84
C ILE A 567 2.76 41.79 12.38
N VAL A 568 3.88 42.34 11.90
CA VAL A 568 4.43 43.64 12.32
C VAL A 568 4.25 44.68 11.23
N GLU A 569 4.67 44.38 10.00
CA GLU A 569 4.52 45.25 8.82
C GLU A 569 4.58 44.40 7.56
N GLY A 570 3.92 44.84 6.47
CA GLY A 570 3.97 44.09 5.23
C GLY A 570 2.87 44.43 4.25
N LYS A 571 2.77 43.58 3.23
CA LYS A 571 1.78 43.60 2.16
C LYS A 571 0.87 42.39 2.28
N TYR A 572 -0.42 42.63 2.11
CA TYR A 572 -1.45 41.61 2.14
C TYR A 572 -2.15 41.55 0.80
N PHE A 573 -2.20 40.36 0.21
CA PHE A 573 -2.73 40.11 -1.12
C PHE A 573 -3.93 39.16 -1.04
N ILE A 574 -4.95 39.43 -1.85
CA ILE A 574 -6.10 38.55 -2.06
C ILE A 574 -5.99 37.95 -3.46
N GLY A 575 -6.11 36.62 -3.57
CA GLY A 575 -5.88 35.91 -4.83
C GLY A 575 -4.43 36.04 -5.33
N ASP A 576 -4.23 35.88 -6.65
CA ASP A 576 -2.89 35.75 -7.23
C ASP A 576 -2.05 37.03 -7.18
N SER A 577 -2.67 38.22 -7.07
CA SER A 577 -1.93 39.48 -7.14
C SER A 577 -2.63 40.74 -6.61
N TYR A 578 -3.85 40.69 -6.08
CA TYR A 578 -4.56 41.91 -5.67
C TYR A 578 -4.03 42.42 -4.33
N LEU A 579 -3.22 43.48 -4.36
CA LEU A 579 -2.73 44.17 -3.16
C LEU A 579 -3.92 44.82 -2.43
N TRP A 580 -4.26 44.29 -1.27
CA TRP A 580 -5.37 44.79 -0.46
C TRP A 580 -4.92 45.80 0.60
N TYR A 581 -3.77 45.56 1.22
CA TYR A 581 -3.22 46.43 2.25
C TYR A 581 -1.69 46.44 2.21
N GLU A 582 -1.09 47.60 2.43
CA GLU A 582 0.32 47.72 2.79
C GLU A 582 0.50 48.66 3.98
N GLY A 583 1.27 48.23 4.99
CA GLY A 583 1.46 49.03 6.21
C GLY A 583 1.90 48.24 7.42
N THR A 584 1.69 48.83 8.60
CA THR A 584 2.03 48.27 9.91
C THR A 584 0.82 47.60 10.56
N TYR A 585 1.09 46.67 11.47
CA TYR A 585 0.08 45.88 12.17
C TYR A 585 0.31 45.95 13.69
N ARG A 586 -0.78 45.91 14.45
CA ARG A 586 -0.77 45.81 15.92
C ARG A 586 -1.72 44.70 16.35
N ASN A 587 -1.20 43.69 17.03
CA ASN A 587 -1.95 42.48 17.42
C ASN A 587 -2.68 41.82 16.23
N ASN A 588 -2.01 41.68 15.08
CA ASN A 588 -2.57 41.17 13.83
C ASN A 588 -3.70 41.99 13.19
N ASN A 589 -3.96 43.21 13.66
CA ASN A 589 -4.90 44.14 13.03
C ASN A 589 -4.12 45.25 12.32
N PHE A 590 -4.70 45.82 11.25
CA PHE A 590 -4.15 47.00 10.59
C PHE A 590 -3.92 48.14 11.59
N HIS A 591 -2.81 48.86 11.43
CA HIS A 591 -2.44 49.97 12.31
C HIS A 591 -2.22 51.27 11.54
N GLU A 592 -1.25 51.34 10.64
CA GLU A 592 -1.00 52.51 9.79
C GLU A 592 -0.59 52.06 8.40
N GLY A 593 -1.25 52.56 7.35
CA GLY A 593 -0.93 52.13 5.99
C GLY A 593 -1.90 52.61 4.92
N THR A 594 -1.82 51.94 3.77
CA THR A 594 -2.71 52.15 2.62
C THR A 594 -3.58 50.92 2.41
N MET A 595 -4.89 51.12 2.34
CA MET A 595 -5.87 50.10 1.95
C MET A 595 -6.37 50.38 0.54
N TYR A 596 -6.46 49.33 -0.28
CA TYR A 596 -6.87 49.42 -1.68
C TYR A 596 -8.21 48.72 -1.90
N TYR A 597 -9.11 49.37 -2.65
CA TYR A 597 -10.45 48.90 -2.98
C TYR A 597 -10.57 48.54 -4.47
N SER A 598 -11.45 47.59 -4.77
CA SER A 598 -11.59 47.01 -6.11
C SER A 598 -12.08 48.00 -7.17
N ASN A 599 -12.72 49.10 -6.74
CA ASN A 599 -13.11 50.21 -7.62
C ASN A 599 -11.96 51.20 -7.91
N GLY A 600 -10.74 50.92 -7.42
CA GLY A 600 -9.57 51.78 -7.55
C GLY A 600 -9.46 52.87 -6.50
N ALA A 601 -10.40 52.96 -5.53
CA ALA A 601 -10.24 53.84 -4.39
C ALA A 601 -9.15 53.33 -3.45
N LYS A 602 -8.53 54.24 -2.71
CA LYS A 602 -7.58 53.92 -1.64
C LYS A 602 -7.82 54.78 -0.40
N TYR A 603 -7.63 54.19 0.76
CA TYR A 603 -7.55 54.88 2.04
C TYR A 603 -6.10 54.94 2.49
N VAL A 604 -5.60 56.13 2.86
CA VAL A 604 -4.27 56.31 3.45
C VAL A 604 -4.45 56.90 4.85
N GLY A 605 -4.04 56.16 5.88
CA GLY A 605 -4.27 56.58 7.26
C GLY A 605 -3.98 55.54 8.35
N SER A 606 -4.51 55.80 9.54
CA SER A 606 -4.40 54.96 10.73
C SER A 606 -5.72 54.23 11.05
N PHE A 607 -5.61 53.12 11.79
CA PHE A 607 -6.71 52.20 12.08
C PHE A 607 -6.78 51.90 13.59
N GLN A 608 -8.00 51.79 14.13
CA GLN A 608 -8.25 51.42 15.53
C GLN A 608 -9.50 50.55 15.63
N ASP A 609 -9.45 49.47 16.43
CA ASP A 609 -10.57 48.55 16.67
C ASP A 609 -11.23 48.01 15.38
N LYS A 610 -10.40 47.74 14.35
CA LYS A 610 -10.83 47.35 13.00
C LYS A 610 -11.65 48.43 12.27
N GLY A 611 -11.55 49.68 12.71
CA GLY A 611 -12.12 50.92 12.17
C GLY A 611 -11.06 51.82 11.52
N PHE A 612 -11.48 52.81 10.74
CA PHE A 612 -10.61 53.94 10.34
C PHE A 612 -10.51 54.95 11.47
N LEU A 613 -9.32 55.46 11.75
CA LEU A 613 -9.07 56.47 12.78
C LEU A 613 -8.83 57.85 12.17
N GLU A 614 -7.71 58.05 11.48
CA GLU A 614 -7.36 59.31 10.81
C GLU A 614 -6.79 59.03 9.42
N GLY A 615 -7.36 59.64 8.37
CA GLY A 615 -6.87 59.43 7.01
C GLY A 615 -7.76 60.02 5.93
N LYS A 616 -7.45 59.72 4.68
CA LYS A 616 -8.17 60.21 3.50
C LYS A 616 -8.50 59.10 2.52
N PHE A 617 -9.71 59.15 1.97
CA PHE A 617 -10.10 58.33 0.82
C PHE A 617 -9.84 59.10 -0.47
N THR A 618 -9.25 58.44 -1.47
CA THR A 618 -9.04 59.02 -2.80
C THR A 618 -9.44 58.01 -3.87
N ASP A 619 -9.94 58.49 -5.01
CA ASP A 619 -10.13 57.65 -6.19
C ASP A 619 -8.81 57.36 -6.92
N PHE A 620 -8.87 56.63 -8.03
CA PHE A 620 -7.69 56.28 -8.84
C PHE A 620 -6.99 57.50 -9.47
N THR A 621 -7.67 58.66 -9.56
CA THR A 621 -7.10 59.93 -10.03
C THR A 621 -6.48 60.76 -8.90
N GLY A 622 -6.67 60.36 -7.65
CA GLY A 622 -6.21 61.08 -6.47
C GLY A 622 -7.22 62.11 -5.94
N LYS A 623 -8.44 62.16 -6.49
CA LYS A 623 -9.50 63.05 -6.00
C LYS A 623 -10.06 62.52 -4.69
N GLU A 624 -10.22 63.40 -3.70
CA GLU A 624 -10.74 63.04 -2.38
C GLU A 624 -12.19 62.56 -2.46
N LEU A 625 -12.47 61.42 -1.84
CA LEU A 625 -13.79 60.80 -1.73
C LEU A 625 -14.36 61.02 -0.33
N VAL A 626 -15.68 61.23 -0.26
CA VAL A 626 -16.40 61.33 1.02
C VAL A 626 -16.92 59.94 1.40
N ASN A 627 -16.54 59.47 2.59
CA ASN A 627 -17.13 58.26 3.18
C ASN A 627 -18.49 58.64 3.80
N THR A 628 -19.55 58.48 3.02
CA THR A 628 -20.90 58.99 3.35
C THR A 628 -21.52 58.23 4.52
N LYS A 629 -22.13 58.96 5.46
CA LYS A 629 -22.93 58.39 6.57
C LYS A 629 -24.43 58.60 6.41
N ASN A 630 -24.85 59.56 5.59
CA ASN A 630 -26.26 59.89 5.34
C ASN A 630 -26.46 60.29 3.88
N GLY A 631 -27.54 59.81 3.26
CA GLY A 631 -27.86 60.05 1.84
C GLY A 631 -27.17 59.06 0.90
N THR A 632 -27.20 59.35 -0.41
CA THR A 632 -26.62 58.46 -1.43
C THR A 632 -25.12 58.71 -1.60
N GLY A 633 -24.30 57.67 -1.56
CA GLY A 633 -22.86 57.79 -1.79
C GLY A 633 -22.08 56.49 -1.55
N PHE A 634 -20.76 56.62 -1.39
CA PHE A 634 -19.87 55.51 -1.07
C PHE A 634 -19.69 55.36 0.42
N HIS A 635 -19.71 54.12 0.89
CA HIS A 635 -19.31 53.74 2.24
C HIS A 635 -18.25 52.66 2.20
N PHE A 636 -17.06 52.92 2.73
CA PHE A 636 -15.95 51.97 2.72
C PHE A 636 -15.80 51.33 4.10
N TYR A 637 -15.40 50.06 4.13
CA TYR A 637 -15.16 49.29 5.35
C TYR A 637 -13.67 48.88 5.45
N PRO A 638 -13.12 48.76 6.68
CA PRO A 638 -11.72 48.36 6.89
C PRO A 638 -11.41 46.88 6.59
N ASN A 639 -12.42 46.07 6.30
CA ASN A 639 -12.23 44.71 5.79
C ASN A 639 -12.06 44.68 4.25
N GLY A 640 -12.00 45.84 3.59
CA GLY A 640 -11.89 45.95 2.13
C GLY A 640 -13.23 45.97 1.40
N ASP A 641 -14.32 45.74 2.13
CA ASP A 641 -15.66 45.84 1.55
C ASP A 641 -16.03 47.31 1.32
N TRP A 642 -16.95 47.54 0.40
CA TRP A 642 -17.52 48.86 0.18
C TRP A 642 -18.95 48.78 -0.34
N TYR A 643 -19.73 49.81 -0.05
CA TYR A 643 -21.12 49.93 -0.45
C TYR A 643 -21.33 51.22 -1.25
N GLU A 644 -22.20 51.15 -2.25
CA GLU A 644 -22.68 52.29 -3.02
C GLU A 644 -24.20 52.26 -3.04
N GLY A 645 -24.82 53.29 -2.45
CA GLY A 645 -26.27 53.38 -2.33
C GLY A 645 -26.69 54.35 -1.24
N GLU A 646 -27.88 54.14 -0.68
CA GLU A 646 -28.45 55.00 0.36
C GLU A 646 -27.95 54.61 1.76
N LEU A 647 -27.59 55.59 2.57
CA LEU A 647 -27.13 55.40 3.95
C LEU A 647 -27.96 56.21 4.93
N VAL A 648 -28.21 55.65 6.11
CA VAL A 648 -28.84 56.33 7.24
C VAL A 648 -27.98 56.08 8.49
N ASN A 649 -27.38 57.14 9.03
CA ASN A 649 -26.47 57.09 10.19
C ASN A 649 -25.30 56.09 10.07
N GLY A 650 -24.84 55.82 8.86
CA GLY A 650 -23.77 54.86 8.56
C GLY A 650 -24.25 53.41 8.39
N GLU A 651 -25.54 53.14 8.56
CA GLU A 651 -26.15 51.86 8.20
C GLU A 651 -26.58 51.88 6.73
N ILE A 652 -26.37 50.77 6.03
CA ILE A 652 -26.81 50.63 4.63
C ILE A 652 -28.34 50.50 4.60
N HIS A 653 -28.97 51.28 3.73
CA HIS A 653 -30.42 51.38 3.62
C HIS A 653 -30.83 51.51 2.15
N GLY A 654 -32.10 51.30 1.83
CA GLY A 654 -32.62 51.48 0.48
C GLY A 654 -31.92 50.60 -0.56
N LYS A 655 -31.89 51.04 -1.81
CA LYS A 655 -31.26 50.26 -2.90
C LYS A 655 -29.77 50.58 -3.01
N GLY A 656 -28.95 49.54 -3.17
CA GLY A 656 -27.53 49.72 -3.43
C GLY A 656 -26.77 48.45 -3.80
N SER A 657 -25.46 48.61 -3.92
CA SER A 657 -24.51 47.55 -4.25
C SER A 657 -23.45 47.45 -3.15
N TYR A 658 -23.37 46.29 -2.50
CA TYR A 658 -22.30 45.92 -1.58
C TYR A 658 -21.24 45.11 -2.33
N TYR A 659 -19.97 45.37 -2.08
CA TYR A 659 -18.84 44.72 -2.73
C TYR A 659 -17.89 44.19 -1.67
N SER A 660 -17.48 42.94 -1.83
CA SER A 660 -16.47 42.27 -1.02
C SER A 660 -15.39 41.68 -1.93
N PRO A 661 -14.09 41.84 -1.60
CA PRO A 661 -13.01 41.24 -2.37
C PRO A 661 -13.08 39.70 -2.44
N ASN A 662 -13.63 39.04 -1.41
CA ASN A 662 -13.69 37.58 -1.32
C ASN A 662 -15.04 37.00 -1.75
N GLU A 663 -16.13 37.72 -1.51
CA GLU A 663 -17.50 37.25 -1.78
C GLU A 663 -18.10 37.83 -3.07
N GLY A 664 -17.49 38.87 -3.64
CA GLY A 664 -17.93 39.51 -4.88
C GLY A 664 -18.92 40.65 -4.65
N LYS A 665 -19.98 40.74 -5.45
CA LYS A 665 -20.91 41.89 -5.45
C LYS A 665 -22.32 41.44 -5.10
N THR A 666 -22.98 42.11 -4.17
CA THR A 666 -24.39 41.92 -3.83
C THR A 666 -25.18 43.19 -4.14
N THR A 667 -26.21 43.10 -4.96
CA THR A 667 -27.12 44.20 -5.28
C THR A 667 -28.52 43.90 -4.79
N GLY A 668 -29.16 44.83 -4.09
CA GLY A 668 -30.49 44.61 -3.55
C GLY A 668 -31.00 45.80 -2.75
N SER A 669 -32.09 45.57 -2.01
CA SER A 669 -32.60 46.52 -1.03
C SER A 669 -32.12 46.13 0.37
N PHE A 670 -31.79 47.14 1.17
CA PHE A 670 -31.29 46.99 2.53
C PHE A 670 -32.19 47.76 3.50
N GLU A 671 -32.47 47.18 4.66
CA GLU A 671 -33.17 47.83 5.76
C GLU A 671 -32.39 47.55 7.05
N HIS A 672 -31.87 48.61 7.70
CA HIS A 672 -30.98 48.51 8.87
C HIS A 672 -29.83 47.51 8.68
N SER A 673 -29.16 47.61 7.52
CA SER A 673 -28.11 46.67 7.10
C SER A 673 -28.53 45.23 6.85
N GLU A 674 -29.83 44.93 6.81
CA GLU A 674 -30.34 43.61 6.44
C GLU A 674 -30.84 43.59 5.00
N LEU A 675 -30.47 42.56 4.23
CA LEU A 675 -30.99 42.31 2.90
C LEU A 675 -32.49 42.01 2.95
N GLN A 676 -33.24 42.69 2.09
CA GLN A 676 -34.69 42.56 1.94
C GLN A 676 -35.10 42.53 0.46
N GLY A 677 -36.18 41.80 0.17
CA GLY A 677 -36.77 41.71 -1.15
C GLY A 677 -35.83 41.06 -2.17
N HIS A 678 -35.91 41.50 -3.42
CA HIS A 678 -35.13 40.93 -4.51
C HIS A 678 -33.64 41.30 -4.44
N VAL A 679 -32.77 40.30 -4.50
CA VAL A 679 -31.31 40.42 -4.38
C VAL A 679 -30.62 39.63 -5.49
N GLN A 680 -29.54 40.18 -6.03
CA GLN A 680 -28.62 39.49 -6.94
C GLN A 680 -27.21 39.48 -6.32
N MET A 681 -26.52 38.34 -6.40
CA MET A 681 -25.16 38.15 -5.89
C MET A 681 -24.26 37.66 -7.02
N TYR A 682 -23.07 38.21 -7.12
CA TYR A 682 -22.07 37.94 -8.14
C TYR A 682 -20.76 37.55 -7.46
N SER A 683 -20.03 36.61 -8.05
CA SER A 683 -18.69 36.20 -7.60
C SER A 683 -17.67 37.34 -7.70
N PRO A 684 -16.47 37.22 -7.08
CA PRO A 684 -15.37 38.18 -7.27
C PRO A 684 -14.96 38.40 -8.73
N LYS A 685 -15.26 37.44 -9.62
CA LYS A 685 -15.01 37.55 -11.07
C LYS A 685 -16.17 38.19 -11.85
N GLY A 686 -17.25 38.57 -11.17
CA GLY A 686 -18.44 39.18 -11.76
C GLY A 686 -19.45 38.19 -12.34
N GLU A 687 -19.34 36.89 -12.04
CA GLU A 687 -20.31 35.87 -12.49
C GLU A 687 -21.52 35.86 -11.55
N LEU A 688 -22.76 35.90 -12.06
CA LEU A 688 -23.96 35.78 -11.22
C LEU A 688 -23.96 34.42 -10.50
N GLU A 689 -24.10 34.42 -9.18
CA GLU A 689 -24.13 33.23 -8.30
C GLU A 689 -25.50 33.00 -7.68
N PHE A 690 -26.28 34.06 -7.44
CA PHE A 690 -27.62 33.96 -6.88
C PHE A 690 -28.53 35.11 -7.35
N GLU A 691 -29.82 34.81 -7.52
CA GLU A 691 -30.91 35.77 -7.77
C GLU A 691 -32.15 35.31 -7.01
N GLY A 692 -32.75 36.14 -6.16
CA GLY A 692 -33.99 35.75 -5.47
C GLY A 692 -34.39 36.63 -4.30
N GLU A 693 -35.42 36.20 -3.58
CA GLU A 693 -36.00 36.95 -2.48
C GLU A 693 -35.28 36.71 -1.15
N TYR A 694 -35.06 37.80 -0.40
CA TYR A 694 -34.51 37.83 0.95
C TYR A 694 -35.51 38.43 1.94
N ARG A 695 -35.45 37.92 3.17
CA ARG A 695 -36.08 38.53 4.34
C ARG A 695 -35.12 38.41 5.52
N ASN A 696 -34.76 39.54 6.12
CA ASN A 696 -33.86 39.63 7.29
C ASN A 696 -32.56 38.83 7.07
N ASN A 697 -31.82 39.15 6.01
CA ASN A 697 -30.56 38.48 5.63
C ASN A 697 -30.65 37.00 5.24
N LYS A 698 -31.85 36.41 5.17
CA LYS A 698 -32.04 35.02 4.77
C LYS A 698 -32.82 34.92 3.47
N ARG A 699 -32.37 34.02 2.59
CA ARG A 699 -33.14 33.61 1.40
C ARG A 699 -34.52 33.12 1.84
N ASN A 700 -35.58 33.74 1.34
CA ASN A 700 -36.94 33.46 1.75
C ASN A 700 -37.90 33.78 0.60
N GLY A 701 -38.53 32.75 0.04
CA GLY A 701 -39.30 32.85 -1.21
C GLY A 701 -38.56 32.29 -2.42
N PRO A 702 -38.98 32.61 -3.65
CA PRO A 702 -38.39 32.08 -4.87
C PRO A 702 -36.95 32.59 -5.08
N GLY A 703 -36.09 31.73 -5.62
CA GLY A 703 -34.73 32.10 -5.99
C GLY A 703 -34.04 31.08 -6.90
N LYS A 704 -32.89 31.49 -7.43
CA LYS A 704 -32.05 30.76 -8.37
C LYS A 704 -30.60 30.78 -7.92
N ASP A 705 -29.96 29.61 -7.84
CA ASP A 705 -28.51 29.47 -7.65
C ASP A 705 -27.84 29.23 -9.00
N TYR A 706 -26.67 29.83 -9.20
CA TYR A 706 -25.84 29.67 -10.39
C TYR A 706 -24.44 29.18 -10.00
N GLY A 707 -23.79 28.46 -10.91
CA GLY A 707 -22.41 27.97 -10.76
C GLY A 707 -21.47 28.63 -11.77
N LYS A 708 -20.23 28.13 -11.83
CA LYS A 708 -19.17 28.64 -12.75
C LYS A 708 -19.68 28.81 -14.18
N GLY A 709 -19.38 29.96 -14.78
CA GLY A 709 -19.80 30.29 -16.14
C GLY A 709 -21.31 30.57 -16.28
N GLY A 710 -22.03 30.82 -15.19
CA GLY A 710 -23.46 31.14 -15.18
C GLY A 710 -24.39 29.94 -15.37
N SER A 711 -23.91 28.70 -15.14
CA SER A 711 -24.77 27.50 -15.22
C SER A 711 -25.83 27.55 -14.13
N LEU A 712 -27.12 27.47 -14.46
CA LEU A 712 -28.19 27.36 -13.45
C LEU A 712 -27.97 26.06 -12.67
N ARG A 713 -28.00 26.13 -11.34
CA ARG A 713 -27.80 24.98 -10.43
C ARG A 713 -29.04 24.63 -9.65
N TYR A 714 -29.83 25.62 -9.30
CA TYR A 714 -31.09 25.41 -8.62
C TYR A 714 -32.07 26.52 -8.97
N GLU A 715 -33.34 26.18 -9.06
CA GLU A 715 -34.47 27.12 -9.13
C GLU A 715 -35.58 26.58 -8.24
N GLY A 716 -36.03 27.36 -7.26
CA GLY A 716 -37.07 26.91 -6.33
C GLY A 716 -37.27 27.86 -5.18
N SER A 717 -37.95 27.37 -4.14
CA SER A 717 -38.27 28.18 -2.97
C SER A 717 -37.26 27.98 -1.84
N TYR A 718 -37.05 29.05 -1.06
CA TYR A 718 -36.23 29.05 0.15
C TYR A 718 -37.08 29.41 1.36
N LYS A 719 -36.73 28.85 2.51
CA LYS A 719 -37.23 29.24 3.83
C LYS A 719 -36.06 29.30 4.79
N ASP A 720 -35.89 30.45 5.44
CA ASP A 720 -34.83 30.71 6.42
C ASP A 720 -33.42 30.34 5.93
N GLY A 721 -33.12 30.62 4.66
CA GLY A 721 -31.83 30.37 4.04
C GLY A 721 -31.65 28.97 3.43
N LYS A 722 -32.58 28.05 3.68
CA LYS A 722 -32.52 26.67 3.16
C LYS A 722 -33.51 26.46 2.02
N ARG A 723 -33.16 25.62 1.05
CA ARG A 723 -34.09 25.15 0.01
C ARG A 723 -35.28 24.45 0.70
N SER A 724 -36.50 24.81 0.30
CA SER A 724 -37.73 24.33 0.94
C SER A 724 -38.89 24.36 -0.06
N GLY A 725 -39.85 23.46 0.07
CA GLY A 725 -40.97 23.37 -0.87
C GLY A 725 -40.49 22.83 -2.23
N SER A 726 -41.14 23.21 -3.32
CA SER A 726 -40.78 22.70 -4.65
C SER A 726 -39.53 23.37 -5.21
N GLY A 727 -38.67 22.58 -5.86
CA GLY A 727 -37.50 23.08 -6.56
C GLY A 727 -36.94 22.13 -7.62
N LYS A 728 -36.10 22.69 -8.50
CA LYS A 728 -35.38 22.00 -9.57
C LYS A 728 -33.89 22.19 -9.36
N GLU A 729 -33.12 21.12 -9.50
CA GLU A 729 -31.65 21.12 -9.43
C GLU A 729 -31.05 20.69 -10.77
N TYR A 730 -29.90 21.26 -11.12
CA TYR A 730 -29.28 21.11 -12.43
C TYR A 730 -27.77 20.84 -12.30
N ASP A 731 -27.22 20.10 -13.27
CA ASP A 731 -25.78 19.87 -13.39
C ASP A 731 -25.02 21.06 -14.00
N SER A 732 -23.70 20.93 -14.15
CA SER A 732 -22.86 22.00 -14.73
C SER A 732 -23.12 22.26 -16.23
N LYS A 733 -23.92 21.42 -16.89
CA LYS A 733 -24.31 21.53 -18.30
C LYS A 733 -25.77 21.95 -18.44
N ASN A 734 -26.38 22.48 -17.37
CA ASN A 734 -27.79 22.88 -17.29
C ASN A 734 -28.79 21.74 -17.54
N LYS A 735 -28.41 20.48 -17.32
CA LYS A 735 -29.37 19.37 -17.38
C LYS A 735 -30.02 19.18 -16.02
N LEU A 736 -31.33 18.99 -16.01
CA LEU A 736 -32.11 18.69 -14.81
C LEU A 736 -31.56 17.41 -14.16
N THR A 737 -31.28 17.47 -12.86
CA THR A 737 -30.82 16.34 -12.03
C THR A 737 -31.85 15.95 -10.98
N TYR A 738 -32.72 16.88 -10.57
CA TYR A 738 -33.80 16.61 -9.64
C TYR A 738 -34.93 17.63 -9.79
N GLU A 739 -36.17 17.18 -9.69
CA GLU A 739 -37.35 18.02 -9.54
C GLU A 739 -38.25 17.41 -8.46
N GLY A 740 -38.54 18.18 -7.41
CA GLY A 740 -39.31 17.65 -6.29
C GLY A 740 -39.34 18.56 -5.08
N GLU A 741 -39.74 17.96 -3.97
CA GLU A 741 -39.89 18.61 -2.67
C GLU A 741 -38.57 18.69 -1.90
N TYR A 742 -38.39 19.81 -1.21
CA TYR A 742 -37.26 20.08 -0.33
C TYR A 742 -37.77 20.37 1.08
N ALA A 743 -37.07 19.85 2.07
CA ALA A 743 -37.16 20.26 3.46
C ALA A 743 -35.76 20.42 4.02
N ASP A 744 -35.53 21.48 4.80
CA ASP A 744 -34.25 21.75 5.45
C ASP A 744 -33.00 21.67 4.55
N GLY A 745 -33.13 22.04 3.27
CA GLY A 745 -32.03 22.07 2.30
C GLY A 745 -31.73 20.73 1.62
N THR A 746 -32.48 19.68 1.93
CA THR A 746 -32.35 18.35 1.33
C THR A 746 -33.59 17.95 0.54
N TRP A 747 -33.44 16.98 -0.37
CA TRP A 747 -34.58 16.33 -1.03
C TRP A 747 -35.35 15.53 0.01
N GLU A 748 -36.64 15.83 0.14
CA GLU A 748 -37.54 15.24 1.13
C GLU A 748 -38.96 15.25 0.56
N GLY A 749 -39.71 14.15 0.68
CA GLY A 749 -41.04 14.04 0.11
C GLY A 749 -41.02 13.60 -1.35
N GLN A 750 -42.00 14.01 -2.14
CA GLN A 750 -42.14 13.50 -3.53
C GLN A 750 -41.15 14.18 -4.49
N GLY A 751 -40.47 13.39 -5.31
CA GLY A 751 -39.56 13.93 -6.32
C GLY A 751 -39.21 12.96 -7.43
N THR A 752 -38.54 13.48 -8.46
CA THR A 752 -37.95 12.71 -9.54
C THR A 752 -36.50 13.11 -9.71
N GLN A 753 -35.60 12.13 -9.64
CA GLN A 753 -34.19 12.30 -9.94
C GLN A 753 -33.93 11.94 -11.40
N TYR A 754 -33.04 12.72 -12.02
CA TYR A 754 -32.67 12.60 -13.41
C TYR A 754 -31.17 12.39 -13.57
N ARG A 755 -30.77 11.70 -14.62
CA ARG A 755 -29.40 11.62 -15.10
C ARG A 755 -29.39 11.90 -16.59
N ASP A 756 -28.66 12.93 -16.99
CA ASP A 756 -28.63 13.41 -18.38
C ASP A 756 -30.02 13.77 -18.98
N GLY A 757 -30.97 14.16 -18.14
CA GLY A 757 -32.35 14.48 -18.55
C GLY A 757 -33.30 13.27 -18.61
N VAL A 758 -32.81 12.07 -18.32
CA VAL A 758 -33.61 10.84 -18.24
C VAL A 758 -33.96 10.57 -16.77
N PRO A 759 -35.22 10.32 -16.40
CA PRO A 759 -35.58 9.97 -15.03
C PRO A 759 -34.90 8.66 -14.64
N ILE A 760 -34.22 8.63 -13.49
CA ILE A 760 -33.61 7.42 -12.91
C ILE A 760 -34.37 6.95 -11.66
N TYR A 761 -35.08 7.84 -10.99
CA TYR A 761 -35.97 7.48 -9.89
C TYR A 761 -37.12 8.48 -9.79
N SER A 762 -38.32 8.00 -9.49
CA SER A 762 -39.49 8.82 -9.18
C SER A 762 -40.24 8.21 -8.00
N GLY A 763 -40.39 8.97 -6.91
CA GLY A 763 -40.96 8.46 -5.67
C GLY A 763 -40.65 9.34 -4.46
N GLU A 764 -40.76 8.75 -3.27
CA GLU A 764 -40.46 9.43 -2.01
C GLU A 764 -38.95 9.50 -1.74
N PHE A 765 -38.50 10.64 -1.24
CA PHE A 765 -37.14 10.88 -0.78
C PHE A 765 -37.14 11.17 0.71
N GLN A 766 -36.12 10.67 1.41
CA GLN A 766 -35.79 11.07 2.77
C GLN A 766 -34.29 11.33 2.84
N ASN A 767 -33.87 12.55 3.19
CA ASN A 767 -32.46 12.95 3.22
C ASN A 767 -31.68 12.60 1.93
N ARG A 768 -32.26 12.87 0.75
CA ARG A 768 -31.73 12.52 -0.59
C ARG A 768 -31.65 11.03 -0.92
N LYS A 769 -32.08 10.14 -0.03
CA LYS A 769 -32.16 8.71 -0.31
C LYS A 769 -33.55 8.33 -0.78
N TYR A 770 -33.65 7.32 -1.65
CA TYR A 770 -34.93 6.73 -2.02
C TYR A 770 -35.59 6.12 -0.80
N HIS A 771 -36.85 6.45 -0.59
CA HIS A 771 -37.65 6.00 0.54
C HIS A 771 -39.08 5.69 0.07
N GLY A 772 -39.88 5.03 0.91
CA GLY A 772 -41.30 4.82 0.64
C GLY A 772 -41.56 4.12 -0.70
N LYS A 773 -42.63 4.48 -1.40
CA LYS A 773 -42.95 3.90 -2.71
C LYS A 773 -42.30 4.68 -3.83
N GLY A 774 -41.67 3.96 -4.76
CA GLY A 774 -41.01 4.59 -5.90
C GLY A 774 -40.90 3.70 -7.13
N LYS A 775 -40.39 4.32 -8.20
CA LYS A 775 -40.04 3.70 -9.47
C LYS A 775 -38.59 4.02 -9.78
N LEU A 776 -37.73 3.00 -9.85
CA LEU A 776 -36.34 3.13 -10.28
C LEU A 776 -36.26 2.73 -11.75
N PHE A 777 -35.69 3.59 -12.59
CA PHE A 777 -35.56 3.40 -14.03
C PHE A 777 -34.10 3.09 -14.38
N TYR A 778 -33.91 2.04 -15.17
CA TYR A 778 -32.60 1.63 -15.67
C TYR A 778 -32.40 2.16 -17.09
N TYR A 779 -31.14 2.44 -17.46
CA TYR A 779 -30.79 2.96 -18.81
C TYR A 779 -31.22 2.07 -19.98
N ASN A 780 -31.36 0.76 -19.74
CA ASN A 780 -31.84 -0.19 -20.73
C ASN A 780 -33.38 -0.19 -20.91
N GLY A 781 -34.09 0.72 -20.23
CA GLY A 781 -35.55 0.87 -20.27
C GLY A 781 -36.30 0.04 -19.24
N ASP A 782 -35.63 -0.88 -18.54
CA ASP A 782 -36.25 -1.61 -17.45
C ASP A 782 -36.59 -0.68 -16.29
N ARG A 783 -37.51 -1.13 -15.44
CA ARG A 783 -37.82 -0.43 -14.20
C ARG A 783 -38.15 -1.39 -13.07
N TYR A 784 -37.86 -0.96 -11.86
CA TYR A 784 -38.40 -1.55 -10.64
C TYR A 784 -39.51 -0.64 -10.11
N GLU A 785 -40.63 -1.24 -9.69
CA GLU A 785 -41.66 -0.53 -8.93
C GLU A 785 -41.86 -1.25 -7.59
N GLY A 786 -41.71 -0.53 -6.48
CA GLY A 786 -41.83 -1.14 -5.15
C GLY A 786 -41.47 -0.19 -4.02
N GLU A 787 -41.31 -0.75 -2.82
CA GLU A 787 -40.87 0.01 -1.65
C GLU A 787 -39.34 0.17 -1.65
N PHE A 788 -38.88 1.26 -1.05
CA PHE A 788 -37.48 1.63 -0.86
C PHE A 788 -37.21 2.05 0.58
N LYS A 789 -36.02 1.70 1.09
CA LYS A 789 -35.51 2.20 2.37
C LYS A 789 -34.03 2.52 2.21
N GLU A 790 -33.69 3.80 2.30
CA GLU A 790 -32.31 4.27 2.19
C GLU A 790 -31.58 3.81 0.91
N ASP A 791 -32.21 4.01 -0.25
CA ASP A 791 -31.73 3.59 -1.58
C ASP A 791 -31.85 2.08 -1.88
N GLU A 792 -32.14 1.24 -0.88
CA GLU A 792 -32.29 -0.21 -1.07
C GLU A 792 -33.74 -0.61 -1.41
N PHE A 793 -33.88 -1.67 -2.23
CA PHE A 793 -35.18 -2.26 -2.53
C PHE A 793 -35.79 -2.90 -1.27
N GLY A 794 -37.06 -2.60 -1.00
CA GLY A 794 -37.86 -3.32 -0.02
C GLY A 794 -38.16 -4.76 -0.45
N SER A 795 -38.66 -5.58 0.48
CA SER A 795 -39.01 -6.99 0.24
C SER A 795 -40.20 -7.19 -0.70
N VAL A 796 -40.89 -6.10 -1.09
CA VAL A 796 -42.07 -6.10 -1.96
C VAL A 796 -41.84 -5.14 -3.13
N GLY A 797 -41.63 -5.71 -4.32
CA GLY A 797 -41.48 -4.95 -5.56
C GLY A 797 -41.54 -5.84 -6.80
N THR A 798 -41.74 -5.23 -7.97
CA THR A 798 -41.83 -5.92 -9.25
C THR A 798 -40.90 -5.27 -10.26
N PHE A 799 -40.07 -6.09 -10.90
CA PHE A 799 -39.25 -5.67 -12.04
C PHE A 799 -40.02 -5.81 -13.34
N PHE A 800 -39.84 -4.83 -14.22
CA PHE A 800 -40.41 -4.78 -15.55
C PHE A 800 -39.29 -4.55 -16.56
N ASN A 801 -39.33 -5.26 -17.68
CA ASN A 801 -38.46 -4.95 -18.80
C ASN A 801 -38.91 -3.66 -19.51
N ALA A 802 -38.13 -3.18 -20.48
CA ALA A 802 -38.46 -2.01 -21.30
C ALA A 802 -39.83 -2.07 -22.00
N SER A 803 -40.34 -3.28 -22.32
CA SER A 803 -41.68 -3.46 -22.91
C SER A 803 -42.80 -3.50 -21.85
N GLY A 804 -42.48 -3.43 -20.57
CA GLY A 804 -43.43 -3.52 -19.46
C GLY A 804 -43.81 -4.94 -19.01
N ALA A 805 -43.11 -5.97 -19.48
CA ALA A 805 -43.31 -7.36 -19.03
C ALA A 805 -42.58 -7.62 -17.70
N LYS A 806 -43.21 -8.38 -16.80
CA LYS A 806 -42.65 -8.69 -15.48
C LYS A 806 -41.43 -9.62 -15.61
N LEU A 807 -40.33 -9.26 -14.96
CA LEU A 807 -39.10 -10.05 -14.88
C LEU A 807 -39.10 -10.90 -13.61
N LYS A 808 -38.57 -12.13 -13.70
CA LYS A 808 -38.39 -13.03 -12.56
C LYS A 808 -36.94 -12.90 -12.05
N ASN A 809 -36.79 -12.45 -10.81
CA ASN A 809 -35.48 -12.27 -10.18
C ASN A 809 -34.96 -13.60 -9.60
N GLY A 810 -33.71 -13.97 -9.86
CA GLY A 810 -33.00 -15.09 -9.23
C GLY A 810 -33.64 -16.48 -9.47
N ILE A 811 -33.88 -16.85 -10.73
CA ILE A 811 -34.49 -18.14 -11.07
C ILE A 811 -33.48 -19.29 -11.09
N GLU A 812 -33.93 -20.50 -10.75
CA GLU A 812 -33.07 -21.69 -10.80
C GLU A 812 -32.71 -22.13 -12.23
N GLN A 813 -33.60 -21.94 -13.21
CA GLN A 813 -33.44 -22.43 -14.59
C GLN A 813 -34.11 -21.48 -15.59
N GLY A 814 -33.45 -21.24 -16.74
CA GLY A 814 -33.99 -20.47 -17.86
C GLY A 814 -33.56 -18.99 -17.87
N GLU A 815 -34.25 -18.13 -18.63
CA GLU A 815 -33.93 -16.69 -18.72
C GLU A 815 -34.49 -15.89 -17.53
N GLY A 816 -33.61 -15.15 -16.84
CA GLY A 816 -33.97 -14.36 -15.67
C GLY A 816 -33.14 -13.10 -15.53
N VAL A 817 -33.34 -12.41 -14.41
CA VAL A 817 -32.54 -11.26 -13.99
C VAL A 817 -31.98 -11.53 -12.61
N TYR A 818 -30.75 -11.11 -12.35
CA TYR A 818 -30.12 -11.20 -11.03
C TYR A 818 -29.45 -9.88 -10.67
N HIS A 819 -29.90 -9.28 -9.57
CA HIS A 819 -29.32 -8.08 -9.01
C HIS A 819 -28.25 -8.47 -8.00
N LYS A 820 -27.00 -8.17 -8.32
CA LYS A 820 -25.87 -8.42 -7.43
C LYS A 820 -25.84 -7.37 -6.31
N ALA A 821 -25.22 -7.72 -5.19
CA ALA A 821 -25.10 -6.84 -4.03
C ALA A 821 -24.30 -5.56 -4.31
N ASP A 822 -23.44 -5.55 -5.33
CA ASP A 822 -22.71 -4.35 -5.77
C ASP A 822 -23.55 -3.40 -6.63
N GLY A 823 -24.84 -3.70 -6.81
CA GLY A 823 -25.79 -2.95 -7.64
C GLY A 823 -25.77 -3.35 -9.12
N SER A 824 -24.83 -4.20 -9.56
CA SER A 824 -24.80 -4.69 -10.95
C SER A 824 -25.97 -5.64 -11.24
N ILE A 825 -26.36 -5.72 -12.50
CA ILE A 825 -27.54 -6.48 -12.94
C ILE A 825 -27.09 -7.43 -14.03
N TYR A 826 -27.29 -8.72 -13.82
CA TYR A 826 -27.18 -9.71 -14.88
C TYR A 826 -28.57 -10.00 -15.47
N LYS A 827 -28.66 -10.06 -16.79
CA LYS A 827 -29.82 -10.57 -17.52
C LYS A 827 -29.37 -11.66 -18.46
N GLY A 828 -29.95 -12.83 -18.38
CA GLY A 828 -29.56 -13.93 -19.26
C GLY A 828 -30.01 -15.26 -18.73
N GLU A 829 -29.39 -16.31 -19.25
CA GLU A 829 -29.74 -17.68 -18.88
C GLU A 829 -29.15 -18.06 -17.50
N PHE A 830 -29.87 -18.92 -16.80
CA PHE A 830 -29.51 -19.51 -15.52
C PHE A 830 -29.59 -21.03 -15.60
N GLU A 831 -28.62 -21.71 -14.97
CA GLU A 831 -28.67 -23.15 -14.70
C GLU A 831 -28.35 -23.40 -13.23
N LYS A 832 -29.27 -24.05 -12.51
CA LYS A 832 -29.21 -24.25 -11.04
C LYS A 832 -28.90 -22.96 -10.26
N GLY A 833 -29.48 -21.84 -10.69
CA GLY A 833 -29.31 -20.52 -10.07
C GLY A 833 -28.00 -19.81 -10.41
N VAL A 834 -27.14 -20.38 -11.27
CA VAL A 834 -25.87 -19.79 -11.70
C VAL A 834 -26.02 -19.17 -13.10
N MET A 835 -25.44 -17.99 -13.31
CA MET A 835 -25.44 -17.32 -14.62
C MET A 835 -24.68 -18.17 -15.65
N GLN A 836 -25.35 -18.51 -16.76
CA GLN A 836 -24.88 -19.41 -17.81
C GLN A 836 -25.36 -18.90 -19.18
N GLY A 837 -24.90 -19.51 -20.27
CA GLY A 837 -25.44 -19.25 -21.60
C GLY A 837 -25.23 -17.81 -22.05
N ASN A 838 -26.13 -17.24 -22.85
CA ASN A 838 -26.00 -15.84 -23.26
C ASN A 838 -26.55 -14.89 -22.20
N GLY A 839 -25.84 -13.79 -21.98
CA GLY A 839 -26.30 -12.77 -21.05
C GLY A 839 -25.66 -11.41 -21.24
N GLU A 840 -26.21 -10.46 -20.49
CA GLU A 840 -25.81 -9.07 -20.40
C GLU A 840 -25.56 -8.72 -18.94
N LEU A 841 -24.40 -8.16 -18.66
CA LEU A 841 -24.06 -7.64 -17.34
C LEU A 841 -24.05 -6.12 -17.40
N TYR A 842 -24.83 -5.49 -16.55
CA TYR A 842 -24.93 -4.05 -16.36
C TYR A 842 -24.27 -3.65 -15.04
N ARG A 843 -23.55 -2.53 -15.01
CA ARG A 843 -22.97 -1.99 -13.77
C ARG A 843 -24.05 -1.41 -12.86
N ALA A 844 -23.68 -1.03 -11.64
CA ALA A 844 -24.56 -0.34 -10.68
C ALA A 844 -25.19 0.95 -11.24
N ASN A 845 -24.45 1.67 -12.10
CA ASN A 845 -24.96 2.86 -12.78
C ASN A 845 -25.87 2.54 -13.98
N SER A 846 -26.18 1.25 -14.20
CA SER A 846 -26.95 0.68 -15.30
C SER A 846 -26.32 0.77 -16.70
N SER A 847 -25.05 1.15 -16.81
CA SER A 847 -24.31 1.01 -18.07
C SER A 847 -24.07 -0.46 -18.40
N LEU A 848 -24.26 -0.85 -19.67
CA LEU A 848 -23.86 -2.18 -20.13
C LEU A 848 -22.34 -2.30 -19.91
N SER A 849 -21.91 -3.40 -19.30
CA SER A 849 -20.49 -3.70 -19.06
C SER A 849 -20.00 -4.81 -19.95
N TYR A 850 -20.83 -5.83 -20.14
CA TYR A 850 -20.51 -7.01 -20.93
C TYR A 850 -21.78 -7.56 -21.57
N ARG A 851 -21.65 -8.03 -22.81
CA ARG A 851 -22.65 -8.85 -23.51
C ARG A 851 -21.93 -10.01 -24.17
N GLY A 852 -22.35 -11.23 -23.87
CA GLY A 852 -21.73 -12.43 -24.44
C GLY A 852 -22.10 -13.68 -23.68
N GLN A 853 -21.31 -14.74 -23.86
CA GLN A 853 -21.57 -16.00 -23.20
C GLN A 853 -21.02 -16.00 -21.77
N PHE A 854 -21.64 -16.79 -20.90
CA PHE A 854 -21.31 -16.98 -19.50
C PHE A 854 -21.18 -18.48 -19.20
N VAL A 855 -20.16 -18.84 -18.42
CA VAL A 855 -20.04 -20.16 -17.80
C VAL A 855 -19.70 -20.01 -16.32
N GLY A 856 -20.48 -20.65 -15.45
CA GLY A 856 -20.22 -20.66 -14.01
C GLY A 856 -20.22 -19.27 -13.36
N GLY A 857 -21.03 -18.35 -13.88
CA GLY A 857 -21.10 -16.98 -13.36
C GLY A 857 -20.16 -15.97 -14.02
N LYS A 858 -19.27 -16.41 -14.92
CA LYS A 858 -18.20 -15.58 -15.50
C LYS A 858 -18.30 -15.49 -17.02
N PRO A 859 -17.89 -14.35 -17.64
CA PRO A 859 -17.72 -14.24 -19.09
C PRO A 859 -16.86 -15.37 -19.67
N GLN A 860 -17.37 -16.03 -20.71
CA GLN A 860 -16.71 -17.13 -21.41
C GLN A 860 -17.03 -17.04 -22.91
N GLY A 861 -16.15 -17.51 -23.79
CA GLY A 861 -16.44 -17.58 -25.21
C GLY A 861 -16.53 -16.21 -25.87
N GLN A 862 -17.40 -16.01 -26.86
CA GLN A 862 -17.49 -14.73 -27.58
C GLN A 862 -18.23 -13.67 -26.76
N GLY A 863 -17.70 -12.46 -26.71
CA GLY A 863 -18.32 -11.35 -26.00
C GLY A 863 -17.80 -9.96 -26.37
N MET A 864 -18.53 -8.95 -25.91
CA MET A 864 -18.21 -7.53 -26.08
C MET A 864 -18.21 -6.86 -24.70
N SER A 865 -17.20 -6.04 -24.45
CA SER A 865 -17.13 -5.22 -23.24
C SER A 865 -17.23 -3.73 -23.57
N TYR A 866 -17.84 -3.01 -22.63
CA TYR A 866 -18.25 -1.62 -22.78
C TYR A 866 -17.78 -0.80 -21.58
N ASP A 867 -17.36 0.45 -21.79
CA ASP A 867 -16.90 1.34 -20.73
C ASP A 867 -18.07 1.87 -19.88
N PHE A 868 -17.80 2.75 -18.92
CA PHE A 868 -18.83 3.33 -18.05
C PHE A 868 -19.84 4.23 -18.76
N LYS A 869 -19.54 4.65 -19.99
CA LYS A 869 -20.43 5.42 -20.87
C LYS A 869 -21.18 4.53 -21.86
N GLY A 870 -20.96 3.21 -21.81
CA GLY A 870 -21.54 2.24 -22.73
C GLY A 870 -20.86 2.20 -24.11
N VAL A 871 -19.66 2.78 -24.25
CA VAL A 871 -18.87 2.69 -25.48
C VAL A 871 -18.13 1.36 -25.50
N LYS A 872 -18.29 0.59 -26.59
CA LYS A 872 -17.60 -0.69 -26.76
C LYS A 872 -16.09 -0.44 -26.80
N TYR A 873 -15.34 -1.03 -25.88
CA TYR A 873 -13.87 -0.95 -25.87
C TYR A 873 -13.21 -2.28 -26.23
N TYR A 874 -13.95 -3.40 -26.21
CA TYR A 874 -13.42 -4.70 -26.60
C TYR A 874 -14.47 -5.59 -27.27
N GLU A 875 -14.05 -6.37 -28.26
CA GLU A 875 -14.80 -7.44 -28.89
C GLU A 875 -13.90 -8.64 -29.16
N GLY A 876 -14.23 -9.82 -28.65
CA GLY A 876 -13.42 -11.01 -28.84
C GLY A 876 -13.78 -12.16 -27.92
N THR A 877 -12.83 -13.07 -27.74
CA THR A 877 -12.99 -14.24 -26.88
C THR A 877 -12.64 -13.96 -25.43
N TYR A 878 -13.32 -14.66 -24.53
CA TYR A 878 -13.15 -14.66 -23.08
C TYR A 878 -12.89 -16.07 -22.55
N ASN A 879 -12.08 -16.16 -21.50
CA ASN A 879 -11.91 -17.36 -20.70
C ASN A 879 -11.83 -17.00 -19.22
N ASP A 880 -12.69 -17.61 -18.40
CA ASP A 880 -12.76 -17.38 -16.94
C ASP A 880 -12.84 -15.90 -16.54
N GLY A 881 -13.57 -15.10 -17.32
CA GLY A 881 -13.76 -13.66 -17.12
C GLY A 881 -12.73 -12.76 -17.81
N TYR A 882 -11.68 -13.30 -18.43
CA TYR A 882 -10.59 -12.53 -19.04
C TYR A 882 -10.62 -12.51 -20.55
N MET A 883 -10.26 -11.36 -21.13
CA MET A 883 -10.01 -11.20 -22.57
C MET A 883 -8.89 -12.15 -23.01
N GLN A 884 -9.03 -12.76 -24.19
CA GLN A 884 -8.08 -13.73 -24.73
C GLN A 884 -7.56 -13.32 -26.10
N LYS A 885 -8.47 -13.06 -27.05
CA LYS A 885 -8.12 -12.63 -28.39
C LYS A 885 -9.25 -11.81 -28.99
N GLY A 886 -8.94 -10.63 -29.50
CA GLY A 886 -9.97 -9.72 -29.96
C GLY A 886 -9.46 -8.40 -30.50
N LYS A 887 -10.38 -7.45 -30.60
CA LYS A 887 -10.15 -6.07 -31.01
C LYS A 887 -10.45 -5.14 -29.86
N GLU A 888 -9.55 -4.21 -29.61
CA GLU A 888 -9.71 -3.10 -28.69
C GLU A 888 -10.09 -1.83 -29.47
N PHE A 889 -10.99 -1.02 -28.92
CA PHE A 889 -11.53 0.17 -29.57
C PHE A 889 -11.35 1.42 -28.72
N ASN A 890 -11.09 2.57 -29.35
CA ASN A 890 -11.13 3.87 -28.66
C ASN A 890 -12.56 4.43 -28.55
N LYS A 891 -12.69 5.59 -27.90
CA LYS A 891 -13.98 6.26 -27.65
C LYS A 891 -14.72 6.69 -28.93
N GLU A 892 -14.00 6.87 -30.04
CA GLU A 892 -14.58 7.14 -31.37
C GLU A 892 -15.02 5.86 -32.10
N GLY A 893 -14.70 4.68 -31.58
CA GLY A 893 -15.03 3.38 -32.16
C GLY A 893 -14.02 2.87 -33.20
N HIS A 894 -12.85 3.50 -33.32
CA HIS A 894 -11.76 2.98 -34.14
C HIS A 894 -11.05 1.85 -33.40
N VAL A 895 -10.64 0.81 -34.15
CA VAL A 895 -9.77 -0.25 -33.62
C VAL A 895 -8.41 0.37 -33.31
N ILE A 896 -7.94 0.21 -32.08
CA ILE A 896 -6.60 0.65 -31.64
C ILE A 896 -5.66 -0.53 -31.42
N TYR A 897 -6.20 -1.74 -31.26
CA TYR A 897 -5.42 -2.96 -31.19
C TYR A 897 -6.22 -4.18 -31.66
N GLU A 898 -5.56 -5.13 -32.31
CA GLU A 898 -6.10 -6.43 -32.70
C GLU A 898 -5.05 -7.51 -32.42
N GLY A 899 -5.33 -8.43 -31.52
CA GLY A 899 -4.33 -9.43 -31.14
C GLY A 899 -4.75 -10.28 -29.95
N SER A 900 -3.78 -10.96 -29.36
CA SER A 900 -3.97 -11.73 -28.12
C SER A 900 -3.84 -10.83 -26.89
N PHE A 901 -4.44 -11.30 -25.81
CA PHE A 901 -4.43 -10.68 -24.49
C PHE A 901 -4.11 -11.73 -23.45
N ASP A 902 -3.33 -11.35 -22.45
CA ASP A 902 -3.09 -12.15 -21.25
C ASP A 902 -3.48 -11.34 -20.02
N TYR A 903 -4.43 -11.85 -19.23
CA TYR A 903 -5.05 -11.17 -18.08
C TYR A 903 -5.56 -9.73 -18.31
N GLY A 904 -5.69 -9.29 -19.56
CA GLY A 904 -6.16 -7.97 -19.96
C GLY A 904 -5.11 -7.10 -20.64
N ASP A 905 -3.83 -7.47 -20.59
CA ASP A 905 -2.74 -6.78 -21.26
C ASP A 905 -2.51 -7.35 -22.66
N ARG A 906 -2.07 -6.50 -23.60
CA ARG A 906 -1.78 -6.92 -24.97
C ARG A 906 -0.56 -7.85 -24.93
N SER A 907 -0.69 -9.03 -25.53
CA SER A 907 0.36 -10.04 -25.50
C SER A 907 0.41 -10.85 -26.80
N GLY A 908 1.54 -11.50 -27.05
CA GLY A 908 1.74 -12.33 -28.22
C GLY A 908 1.67 -11.53 -29.53
N GLN A 909 1.20 -12.14 -30.60
CA GLN A 909 1.14 -11.50 -31.92
C GLN A 909 -0.07 -10.55 -32.02
N GLY A 910 0.17 -9.30 -32.45
CA GLY A 910 -0.87 -8.29 -32.58
C GLY A 910 -0.56 -7.18 -33.57
N ARG A 911 -1.57 -6.34 -33.80
CA ARG A 911 -1.50 -5.10 -34.58
C ARG A 911 -2.03 -3.95 -33.75
N GLN A 912 -1.25 -2.89 -33.61
CA GLN A 912 -1.66 -1.64 -32.98
C GLN A 912 -1.89 -0.55 -34.03
N TYR A 913 -2.91 0.28 -33.81
CA TYR A 913 -3.33 1.35 -34.70
C TYR A 913 -3.31 2.69 -33.95
N THR A 914 -3.22 3.80 -34.67
CA THR A 914 -3.37 5.14 -34.10
C THR A 914 -4.83 5.40 -33.69
N ASP A 915 -5.09 6.50 -32.99
CA ASP A 915 -6.46 6.93 -32.65
C ASP A 915 -7.36 7.20 -33.87
N LYS A 916 -6.76 7.39 -35.06
CA LYS A 916 -7.48 7.51 -36.35
C LYS A 916 -7.57 6.20 -37.12
N GLY A 917 -7.10 5.09 -36.56
CA GLY A 917 -7.17 3.77 -37.15
C GLY A 917 -6.10 3.49 -38.20
N ARG A 918 -5.03 4.29 -38.27
CA ARG A 918 -3.88 4.00 -39.14
C ARG A 918 -3.03 2.91 -38.50
N LEU A 919 -2.61 1.89 -39.25
CA LEU A 919 -1.70 0.86 -38.71
C LEU A 919 -0.41 1.53 -38.22
N LEU A 920 -0.13 1.38 -36.93
CA LEU A 920 1.07 1.92 -36.28
C LEU A 920 2.12 0.83 -36.17
N TYR A 921 1.77 -0.34 -35.64
CA TYR A 921 2.71 -1.43 -35.39
C TYR A 921 2.08 -2.78 -35.68
N GLU A 922 2.86 -3.73 -36.19
CA GLU A 922 2.52 -5.15 -36.19
C GLU A 922 3.72 -6.00 -35.74
N GLY A 923 3.49 -6.93 -34.80
CA GLY A 923 4.56 -7.73 -34.22
C GLY A 923 4.18 -8.39 -32.89
N GLU A 924 5.20 -8.75 -32.13
CA GLU A 924 5.04 -9.33 -30.78
C GLU A 924 4.80 -8.24 -29.72
N PHE A 925 4.03 -8.61 -28.70
CA PHE A 925 3.69 -7.82 -27.52
C PHE A 925 3.93 -8.63 -26.25
N GLU A 926 4.42 -7.98 -25.20
CA GLU A 926 4.55 -8.52 -23.85
C GLU A 926 4.22 -7.41 -22.84
N GLU A 927 3.32 -7.68 -21.89
CA GLU A 927 2.84 -6.70 -20.90
C GLU A 927 2.33 -5.35 -21.48
N GLY A 928 1.83 -5.36 -22.73
CA GLY A 928 1.35 -4.16 -23.41
C GLY A 928 2.36 -3.47 -24.33
N ASP A 929 3.64 -3.76 -24.20
CA ASP A 929 4.73 -3.10 -24.94
C ASP A 929 5.14 -3.87 -26.21
N PHE A 930 5.72 -3.16 -27.17
CA PHE A 930 6.33 -3.78 -28.36
C PHE A 930 7.52 -4.61 -27.93
N GLN A 931 7.50 -5.89 -28.28
CA GLN A 931 8.54 -6.84 -27.89
C GLN A 931 8.92 -7.70 -29.10
N GLY A 932 10.12 -8.27 -29.08
CA GLY A 932 10.51 -9.27 -30.08
C GLY A 932 10.52 -8.72 -31.51
N LYS A 933 10.11 -9.52 -32.50
CA LYS A 933 10.11 -9.06 -33.90
C LYS A 933 8.87 -8.24 -34.21
N GLY A 934 9.05 -7.07 -34.81
CA GLY A 934 7.94 -6.22 -35.24
C GLY A 934 8.29 -5.21 -36.33
N THR A 935 7.24 -4.57 -36.84
CA THR A 935 7.29 -3.53 -37.87
C THR A 935 6.47 -2.32 -37.41
N LEU A 936 7.08 -1.14 -37.42
CA LEU A 936 6.49 0.14 -37.03
C LEU A 936 6.38 1.07 -38.25
N TYR A 937 5.21 1.68 -38.44
CA TYR A 937 4.86 2.48 -39.62
C TYR A 937 4.64 3.94 -39.23
N TYR A 938 5.35 4.86 -39.87
CA TYR A 938 5.24 6.31 -39.65
C TYR A 938 4.30 6.99 -40.64
N SER A 939 3.77 8.14 -40.24
CA SER A 939 2.82 8.94 -41.03
C SER A 939 3.41 9.54 -42.30
N ASP A 940 4.75 9.71 -42.37
CA ASP A 940 5.45 10.20 -43.56
C ASP A 940 5.91 9.09 -44.52
N GLY A 941 5.52 7.83 -44.26
CA GLY A 941 5.80 6.68 -45.11
C GLY A 941 7.10 5.94 -44.78
N ILE A 942 7.86 6.38 -43.76
CA ILE A 942 8.99 5.61 -43.24
C ILE A 942 8.47 4.38 -42.47
N VAL A 943 9.20 3.27 -42.58
CA VAL A 943 8.92 2.01 -41.88
C VAL A 943 10.18 1.58 -41.14
N TYR A 944 10.03 1.17 -39.89
CA TYR A 944 11.07 0.46 -39.15
C TYR A 944 10.69 -1.02 -39.04
N ALA A 945 11.60 -1.93 -39.39
CA ALA A 945 11.44 -3.36 -39.15
C ALA A 945 12.65 -3.88 -38.37
N GLY A 946 12.40 -4.53 -37.23
CA GLY A 946 13.49 -4.92 -36.33
C GLY A 946 13.04 -5.67 -35.07
N ILE A 947 13.99 -5.81 -34.16
CA ILE A 947 13.71 -6.29 -32.80
C ILE A 947 13.30 -5.08 -31.94
N PHE A 948 12.36 -5.29 -31.04
CA PHE A 948 11.96 -4.39 -29.98
C PHE A 948 12.26 -5.03 -28.62
N ASP A 949 12.63 -4.20 -27.65
CA ASP A 949 12.87 -4.59 -26.26
C ASP A 949 12.05 -3.64 -25.37
N TYR A 950 10.89 -4.10 -24.90
CA TYR A 950 9.93 -3.35 -24.09
C TYR A 950 9.70 -1.90 -24.57
N GLY A 951 9.31 -1.75 -25.83
CA GLY A 951 8.98 -0.44 -26.42
C GLY A 951 10.17 0.37 -26.93
N ASP A 952 11.41 -0.11 -26.80
CA ASP A 952 12.61 0.50 -27.39
C ASP A 952 13.05 -0.20 -28.69
N PHE A 953 13.73 0.53 -29.57
CA PHE A 953 14.36 -0.05 -30.76
C PHE A 953 15.54 -0.95 -30.38
N GLY A 954 15.51 -2.21 -30.79
CA GLY A 954 16.64 -3.13 -30.68
C GLY A 954 17.77 -2.84 -31.68
N GLN A 955 18.93 -3.45 -31.45
CA GLN A 955 20.19 -3.14 -32.17
C GLN A 955 20.22 -3.53 -33.66
N THR A 956 19.25 -4.31 -34.15
CA THR A 956 19.30 -4.93 -35.49
C THR A 956 18.21 -4.44 -36.46
N GLY A 957 17.50 -3.37 -36.13
CA GLY A 957 16.42 -2.86 -36.98
C GLY A 957 16.87 -2.00 -38.15
N LEU A 958 16.04 -1.91 -39.18
CA LEU A 958 16.27 -1.14 -40.40
C LEU A 958 15.11 -0.18 -40.65
N PHE A 959 15.43 1.06 -41.02
CA PHE A 959 14.47 2.02 -41.53
C PHE A 959 14.45 1.99 -43.07
N THR A 960 13.26 1.96 -43.66
CA THR A 960 13.04 2.02 -45.11
C THR A 960 12.04 3.09 -45.49
N ASP A 961 12.17 3.66 -46.68
CA ASP A 961 11.15 4.52 -47.27
C ASP A 961 9.95 3.73 -47.83
N ALA A 962 8.97 4.44 -48.39
CA ALA A 962 7.77 3.85 -48.98
C ALA A 962 8.06 2.92 -50.19
N ASN A 963 9.26 2.99 -50.78
CA ASN A 963 9.69 2.10 -51.86
C ASN A 963 10.50 0.90 -51.34
N GLY A 964 10.69 0.78 -50.02
CA GLY A 964 11.50 -0.25 -49.38
C GLY A 964 13.01 0.02 -49.42
N SER A 965 13.44 1.23 -49.79
CA SER A 965 14.86 1.60 -49.81
C SER A 965 15.35 1.95 -48.42
N VAL A 966 16.49 1.41 -47.98
CA VAL A 966 17.05 1.69 -46.66
C VAL A 966 17.41 3.17 -46.52
N VAL A 967 16.92 3.80 -45.45
CA VAL A 967 17.20 5.20 -45.12
C VAL A 967 17.96 5.29 -43.79
N GLN A 968 18.90 6.22 -43.70
CA GLN A 968 19.65 6.48 -42.48
C GLN A 968 18.94 7.58 -41.70
N VAL A 969 18.13 7.20 -40.70
CA VAL A 969 17.42 8.09 -39.79
C VAL A 969 17.83 7.78 -38.34
N ASN A 970 17.60 8.70 -37.40
CA ASN A 970 18.03 8.60 -35.99
C ASN A 970 19.55 8.44 -35.76
N GLN A 971 20.39 8.69 -36.77
CA GLN A 971 21.86 8.61 -36.66
C GLN A 971 22.54 9.98 -36.52
N THR A 972 21.81 11.07 -36.75
CA THR A 972 22.33 12.43 -36.62
C THR A 972 22.56 12.75 -35.15
N LEU A 973 23.83 12.78 -34.73
CA LEU A 973 24.20 13.12 -33.35
C LEU A 973 24.05 14.61 -33.07
N THR A 974 24.29 15.52 -34.01
CA THR A 974 24.11 16.97 -33.80
C THR A 974 23.79 17.69 -35.11
N GLY A 975 22.84 18.63 -35.10
CA GLY A 975 22.40 19.41 -36.28
C GLY A 975 20.90 19.31 -36.54
N SER A 976 20.40 19.88 -37.64
CA SER A 976 18.98 19.81 -37.98
C SER A 976 18.62 18.48 -38.65
N GLY A 977 17.53 17.84 -38.24
CA GLY A 977 17.06 16.58 -38.82
C GLY A 977 15.72 16.12 -38.28
N LYS A 978 15.31 14.92 -38.72
CA LYS A 978 14.15 14.21 -38.19
C LYS A 978 14.58 13.17 -37.16
N PHE A 979 13.78 13.00 -36.11
CA PHE A 979 13.94 11.95 -35.11
C PHE A 979 12.62 11.19 -34.93
N TYR A 980 12.67 9.88 -35.14
CA TYR A 980 11.54 8.96 -35.14
C TYR A 980 11.45 8.23 -33.80
N GLN A 981 10.31 8.29 -33.13
CA GLN A 981 10.08 7.69 -31.82
C GLN A 981 9.34 6.35 -31.94
N THR A 982 9.51 5.47 -30.96
CA THR A 982 8.88 4.13 -30.95
C THR A 982 7.37 4.20 -30.79
N ASP A 983 6.82 5.29 -30.24
CA ASP A 983 5.38 5.54 -30.15
C ASP A 983 4.74 6.05 -31.47
N GLY A 984 5.53 6.18 -32.54
CA GLY A 984 5.09 6.66 -33.85
C GLY A 984 5.19 8.16 -34.08
N ARG A 985 5.62 8.96 -33.09
CA ARG A 985 5.83 10.40 -33.26
C ARG A 985 7.06 10.71 -34.09
N ILE A 986 7.02 11.87 -34.76
CA ILE A 986 8.12 12.38 -35.57
C ILE A 986 8.49 13.77 -35.05
N TYR A 987 9.73 13.94 -34.64
CA TYR A 987 10.32 15.25 -34.37
C TYR A 987 11.06 15.76 -35.61
N GLU A 988 10.97 17.05 -35.88
CA GLU A 988 11.73 17.74 -36.93
C GLU A 988 12.30 19.04 -36.37
N GLY A 989 13.63 19.15 -36.30
CA GLY A 989 14.29 20.32 -35.72
C GLY A 989 15.76 20.08 -35.41
N GLU A 990 16.29 20.87 -34.48
CA GLU A 990 17.66 20.73 -34.00
C GLU A 990 17.83 19.47 -33.12
N LEU A 991 18.96 18.78 -33.28
CA LEU A 991 19.34 17.60 -32.53
C LEU A 991 20.68 17.84 -31.84
N LYS A 992 20.82 17.32 -30.63
CA LYS A 992 22.07 17.26 -29.88
C LYS A 992 22.19 15.92 -29.16
N GLU A 993 23.33 15.26 -29.32
CA GLU A 993 23.60 13.89 -28.88
C GLU A 993 22.47 12.89 -29.25
N GLY A 994 21.93 13.05 -30.47
CA GLY A 994 20.86 12.17 -30.97
C GLY A 994 19.48 12.42 -30.35
N LYS A 995 19.28 13.54 -29.64
CA LYS A 995 18.01 13.92 -29.02
C LYS A 995 17.50 15.26 -29.52
N PRO A 996 16.17 15.48 -29.55
CA PRO A 996 15.57 16.80 -29.75
C PRO A 996 16.15 17.86 -28.81
N GLU A 997 16.67 18.95 -29.37
CA GLU A 997 17.30 20.07 -28.65
C GLU A 997 17.07 21.36 -29.44
N GLY A 998 16.85 22.51 -28.80
CA GLY A 998 16.65 23.76 -29.53
C GLY A 998 15.27 23.87 -30.17
N GLN A 999 15.12 24.64 -31.24
CA GLN A 999 13.80 24.88 -31.86
C GLN A 999 13.39 23.71 -32.75
N GLY A 1000 12.15 23.23 -32.61
CA GLY A 1000 11.63 22.15 -33.45
C GLY A 1000 10.12 21.99 -33.44
N LYS A 1001 9.65 21.05 -34.25
CA LYS A 1001 8.26 20.65 -34.43
C LYS A 1001 8.10 19.18 -34.04
N LEU A 1002 7.00 18.85 -33.37
CA LEU A 1002 6.64 17.47 -33.07
C LEU A 1002 5.30 17.15 -33.72
N PHE A 1003 5.26 16.03 -34.44
CA PHE A 1003 4.08 15.49 -35.10
C PHE A 1003 3.63 14.22 -34.38
N ASP A 1004 2.31 14.04 -34.24
CA ASP A 1004 1.72 12.83 -33.68
C ASP A 1004 1.87 11.63 -34.64
N GLY A 1005 1.42 10.46 -34.18
CA GLY A 1005 1.40 9.24 -34.98
C GLY A 1005 0.55 9.35 -36.26
N ASP A 1006 -0.34 10.34 -36.41
CA ASP A 1006 -1.10 10.57 -37.64
C ASP A 1006 -0.50 11.69 -38.50
N GLY A 1007 0.66 12.24 -38.12
CA GLY A 1007 1.37 13.27 -38.84
C GLY A 1007 0.81 14.68 -38.63
N LYS A 1008 -0.07 14.88 -37.64
CA LYS A 1008 -0.57 16.20 -37.28
C LYS A 1008 0.41 16.89 -36.33
N LEU A 1009 0.65 18.18 -36.57
CA LEU A 1009 1.51 19.00 -35.72
C LEU A 1009 0.92 19.11 -34.30
N GLU A 1010 1.61 18.55 -33.30
CA GLU A 1010 1.25 18.66 -31.89
C GLU A 1010 1.87 19.88 -31.22
N TYR A 1011 3.11 20.20 -31.58
CA TYR A 1011 3.88 21.23 -30.88
C TYR A 1011 4.90 21.90 -31.81
N THR A 1012 5.15 23.19 -31.57
CA THR A 1012 6.27 23.94 -32.13
C THR A 1012 6.88 24.77 -31.02
N GLY A 1013 8.18 24.65 -30.81
CA GLY A 1013 8.88 25.42 -29.79
C GLY A 1013 10.21 24.82 -29.36
N LEU A 1014 10.65 25.20 -28.16
CA LEU A 1014 11.96 24.85 -27.63
C LEU A 1014 11.96 23.46 -26.97
N PHE A 1015 12.95 22.66 -27.34
CA PHE A 1015 13.26 21.35 -26.76
C PHE A 1015 14.58 21.42 -26.00
N LYS A 1016 14.68 20.65 -24.92
CA LYS A 1016 15.88 20.50 -24.11
C LYS A 1016 15.99 19.06 -23.63
N ASN A 1017 17.11 18.41 -23.93
CA ASN A 1017 17.43 17.03 -23.58
C ASN A 1017 16.35 16.01 -24.00
N GLY A 1018 15.76 16.19 -25.18
CA GLY A 1018 14.72 15.32 -25.72
C GLY A 1018 13.28 15.67 -25.33
N TYR A 1019 13.07 16.68 -24.47
CA TYR A 1019 11.75 17.06 -23.95
C TYR A 1019 11.38 18.50 -24.27
N ARG A 1020 10.09 18.85 -24.17
CA ARG A 1020 9.61 20.24 -24.33
C ARG A 1020 10.09 21.08 -23.14
N ALA A 1021 10.63 22.28 -23.38
CA ALA A 1021 11.31 23.07 -22.34
C ALA A 1021 10.41 23.57 -21.17
N ASN A 1022 9.08 23.49 -21.31
CA ASN A 1022 8.11 23.90 -20.27
C ASN A 1022 7.39 22.71 -19.62
N TRP A 1023 7.90 21.48 -19.76
CA TRP A 1023 7.32 20.30 -19.16
C TRP A 1023 7.93 20.08 -17.76
N GLU A 1024 7.32 20.68 -16.74
CA GLU A 1024 7.53 20.31 -15.33
C GLU A 1024 6.38 19.38 -14.91
N ASP A 1025 6.66 18.07 -14.91
CA ASP A 1025 6.07 17.05 -14.04
C ASP A 1025 7.09 15.94 -13.84
#